data_AF-A0AAN6N766-F1
#
_entry.id   AF-A0AAN6N766-F1
#
_cell.length_a   1.000
_cell.length_b   1.000
_cell.length_c   1.000
_cell.angle_alpha   90.00
_cell.angle_beta   90.00
_cell.angle_gamma   90.00
#
_symmetry.space_group_name_H-M   'P 1'
#
loop_
_entity.id
_entity.type
_entity.pdbx_description
1 polymer ?
#
loop_
_entity_poly.entity_id
_entity_poly.type
_entity_poly.pdbx_seq_one_letter_code
_entity_poly.pdbx_strand_id
1 'polypeptide(L)'
;MGSVADLVGASCEASIPWTEMKSLLVIGDIVLDEYQTGKVSRVGSDRPIPILHYTGSTFHLGGAANVFENIHSLAPTSKHILVGIIGDDVAGHKIRDLLRVGGHSTSHIHTVKGRPTTHKSRVSAQDAHALLRIDREDTAPIPPAVERALSELTRDAISHAQGVVIADYRKGLLTPTLMLTIVEEAKRAGIPVIVDPKGTDASIYRGATALTPNLSELGSLSAMPTDAPCDVDKAANDLLGRTGGQAVVVTCGASGATVYDNEGGRTSAPAAGVQGPVQEVNGAGDVFTAAFSLALCSGCDVVASATLANIAAGIAVRKKGTCVATFSELSLYIRNSASTSHFSTKDKILTLDELTAKLLNFTADGRAIVFTNGCFDLLHAGHVQVLEDAKKLGGILVVGLNSDASASGLKGTRRPIIGQYERAQVLAALSCVDFVVVFDEPTPEALIRAIRPDVLVKGGDNSAIGGAMPQDLPFLFKVLSIQQAICIQAHPTSDKAPKLHRLNPDLYPDNSEKPEMIVALTPFRALCGLRPLRESLCVLHGLTPMRKLLRPQTLALVDSMSQETQELGLEGVETATMILIFEDLMNAGHEHVQPAALDLLRIATSSGDDDDEEVLLSAEQRSLLQELSSQYPGDIGIFLSILMNYVTLRPGESLFVPAGELHSYISGDAIECMRSSANTIRAGLTHKFRDIENMFHIASFTPRPPELIRPQPHGLLPGPSPPASVMYSPTTADFAVLSIQLDRTTPTIEIKPCTSHRIYLCTAGRGAMATKAGGEMLDIATGHVVLALAGTELHVEKKDGEQQLVLYAATSQTCF
;
A
#
# COMPACT_ATOMS: atom_id res chain seq x y z
N MET A 1 1.27 22.32 21.55
CA MET A 1 1.66 21.07 22.22
C MET A 1 3.17 20.96 22.08
N GLY A 2 3.91 20.79 23.17
CA GLY A 2 5.36 20.58 23.09
C GLY A 2 5.67 19.38 22.20
N SER A 3 6.82 19.39 21.54
CA SER A 3 7.24 18.29 20.68
C SER A 3 7.44 17.00 21.48
N VAL A 4 7.42 15.84 20.82
CA VAL A 4 7.79 14.56 21.46
C VAL A 4 9.21 14.62 22.04
N ALA A 5 10.12 15.40 21.43
CA ALA A 5 11.45 15.68 21.97
C ALA A 5 11.41 16.55 23.26
N ASP A 6 10.46 17.49 23.36
CA ASP A 6 10.25 18.30 24.58
C ASP A 6 9.60 17.48 25.71
N LEU A 7 8.86 16.41 25.39
CA LEU A 7 8.18 15.51 26.34
C LEU A 7 9.05 14.33 26.81
N VAL A 8 10.05 13.94 26.02
CA VAL A 8 10.93 12.79 26.27
C VAL A 8 12.23 13.21 26.99
N GLY A 9 12.48 14.52 27.14
CA GLY A 9 13.64 15.05 27.87
C GLY A 9 14.96 14.90 27.10
N ALA A 10 15.95 15.73 27.46
CA ALA A 10 17.28 15.78 26.81
C ALA A 10 18.10 14.47 26.91
N SER A 11 17.59 13.45 27.60
CA SER A 11 18.26 12.18 27.89
C SER A 11 17.93 11.05 26.90
N CYS A 12 16.83 11.12 26.14
CA CYS A 12 16.48 10.08 25.18
C CYS A 12 16.47 10.69 23.74
N GLU A 13 17.68 10.92 23.19
CA GLU A 13 17.93 11.41 21.82
C GLU A 13 17.23 10.54 20.78
N ALA A 14 16.34 11.10 19.94
CA ALA A 14 15.82 10.66 18.61
C ALA A 14 15.68 9.14 18.27
N SER A 15 15.76 8.26 19.25
CA SER A 15 16.00 6.83 19.13
C SER A 15 15.40 6.11 20.33
N ILE A 16 15.11 4.82 20.16
CA ILE A 16 14.49 4.01 21.20
C ILE A 16 15.57 3.59 22.21
N PRO A 17 15.40 3.89 23.51
CA PRO A 17 16.48 3.79 24.51
C PRO A 17 16.84 2.36 24.91
N TRP A 18 15.98 1.37 24.62
CA TRP A 18 16.19 -0.04 24.98
C TRP A 18 16.83 -0.91 23.88
N THR A 19 17.50 -0.30 22.89
CA THR A 19 18.19 -1.06 21.82
C THR A 19 19.35 -1.93 22.33
N GLU A 20 20.01 -1.49 23.42
CA GLU A 20 21.10 -2.22 24.10
C GLU A 20 20.62 -3.09 25.27
N MET A 21 19.29 -3.17 25.49
CA MET A 21 18.75 -4.01 26.55
C MET A 21 19.10 -5.49 26.32
N LYS A 22 19.35 -6.20 27.41
CA LYS A 22 19.66 -7.63 27.44
C LYS A 22 18.44 -8.46 27.82
N SER A 23 17.77 -8.10 28.92
CA SER A 23 16.65 -8.90 29.45
C SER A 23 15.78 -8.14 30.46
N LEU A 24 14.48 -8.44 30.41
CA LEU A 24 13.50 -8.16 31.48
C LEU A 24 12.88 -9.47 31.93
N LEU A 25 12.53 -9.53 33.20
CA LEU A 25 11.79 -10.64 33.80
C LEU A 25 10.32 -10.24 33.96
N VAL A 26 9.43 -10.95 33.26
CA VAL A 26 7.98 -10.80 33.42
C VAL A 26 7.47 -11.89 34.35
N ILE A 27 6.75 -11.51 35.41
CA ILE A 27 6.15 -12.41 36.38
C ILE A 27 4.66 -12.12 36.46
N GLY A 28 3.80 -13.11 36.25
CA GLY A 28 2.38 -12.84 36.37
C GLY A 28 1.47 -13.95 35.91
N ASP A 29 0.17 -13.67 36.01
CA ASP A 29 -0.87 -14.62 35.64
C ASP A 29 -0.90 -14.81 34.11
N ILE A 30 -0.49 -16.00 33.67
CA ILE A 30 -0.51 -16.40 32.26
C ILE A 30 -1.94 -16.79 31.88
N VAL A 31 -2.44 -16.22 30.77
CA VAL A 31 -3.81 -16.45 30.28
C VAL A 31 -3.77 -16.90 28.82
N LEU A 32 -4.65 -17.83 28.45
CA LEU A 32 -4.99 -18.09 27.05
C LEU A 32 -6.24 -17.30 26.69
N ASP A 33 -6.16 -16.42 25.69
CA ASP A 33 -7.33 -15.76 25.12
C ASP A 33 -7.74 -16.50 23.84
N GLU A 34 -8.98 -17.00 23.81
CA GLU A 34 -9.56 -17.71 22.67
C GLU A 34 -10.71 -16.88 22.10
N TYR A 35 -10.73 -16.69 20.77
CA TYR A 35 -11.82 -16.03 20.06
C TYR A 35 -12.51 -17.05 19.15
N GLN A 36 -13.67 -17.51 19.57
CA GLN A 36 -14.51 -18.44 18.83
C GLN A 36 -15.46 -17.66 17.91
N THR A 37 -15.46 -18.03 16.64
CA THR A 37 -16.33 -17.43 15.62
C THR A 37 -17.39 -18.43 15.17
N GLY A 38 -18.57 -17.92 14.85
CA GLY A 38 -19.63 -18.73 14.26
C GLY A 38 -20.75 -17.91 13.64
N LYS A 39 -21.72 -18.59 13.03
CA LYS A 39 -22.95 -17.98 12.50
C LYS A 39 -24.13 -18.24 13.42
N VAL A 40 -24.90 -17.20 13.72
CA VAL A 40 -26.18 -17.33 14.44
C VAL A 40 -27.30 -17.21 13.42
N SER A 41 -27.95 -18.32 13.08
CA SER A 41 -29.05 -18.34 12.08
C SER A 41 -30.42 -18.53 12.72
N ARG A 42 -30.49 -19.01 13.96
CA ARG A 42 -31.74 -19.31 14.66
C ARG A 42 -31.60 -19.22 16.18
N VAL A 43 -32.74 -19.03 16.83
CA VAL A 43 -32.90 -19.13 18.30
C VAL A 43 -33.30 -20.57 18.65
N GLY A 44 -32.85 -21.06 19.81
CA GLY A 44 -33.19 -22.39 20.30
C GLY A 44 -34.70 -22.60 20.47
N SER A 45 -35.18 -23.80 20.13
CA SER A 45 -36.58 -24.20 20.28
C SER A 45 -36.93 -24.60 21.72
N ASP A 46 -35.91 -24.92 22.52
CA ASP A 46 -35.96 -25.34 23.92
C ASP A 46 -35.86 -24.15 24.89
N ARG A 47 -35.01 -23.16 24.60
CA ARG A 47 -34.94 -21.87 25.30
C ARG A 47 -34.63 -20.74 24.32
N PRO A 48 -35.06 -19.48 24.59
CA PRO A 48 -34.83 -18.35 23.71
C PRO A 48 -33.38 -17.84 23.78
N ILE A 49 -32.43 -18.73 23.48
CA ILE A 49 -30.99 -18.44 23.43
C ILE A 49 -30.48 -18.59 21.99
N PRO A 50 -29.52 -17.76 21.55
CA PRO A 50 -28.89 -17.92 20.24
C PRO A 50 -28.21 -19.28 20.10
N ILE A 51 -28.42 -19.98 18.98
CA ILE A 51 -27.61 -21.14 18.61
C ILE A 51 -26.49 -20.66 17.69
N LEU A 52 -25.25 -20.78 18.15
CA LEU A 52 -24.06 -20.48 17.35
C LEU A 52 -23.57 -21.74 16.62
N HIS A 53 -23.52 -21.67 15.29
CA HIS A 53 -22.80 -22.64 14.47
C HIS A 53 -21.32 -22.27 14.40
N TYR A 54 -20.51 -22.97 15.18
CA TYR A 54 -19.06 -22.76 15.26
C TYR A 54 -18.36 -22.92 13.91
N THR A 55 -17.54 -21.94 13.53
CA THR A 55 -16.76 -21.93 12.28
C THR A 55 -15.25 -22.01 12.50
N GLY A 56 -14.75 -21.60 13.67
CA GLY A 56 -13.32 -21.64 13.97
C GLY A 56 -12.94 -20.84 15.21
N SER A 57 -11.70 -21.01 15.68
CA SER A 57 -11.14 -20.26 16.81
C SER A 57 -9.74 -19.74 16.50
N THR A 58 -9.44 -18.54 17.00
CA THR A 58 -8.07 -18.04 17.11
C THR A 58 -7.64 -18.01 18.57
N PHE A 59 -6.36 -18.25 18.82
CA PHE A 59 -5.76 -18.30 20.15
C PHE A 59 -4.65 -17.28 20.24
N HIS A 60 -4.64 -16.52 21.33
CA HIS A 60 -3.66 -15.48 21.59
C HIS A 60 -3.13 -15.61 23.02
N LEU A 61 -1.90 -15.15 23.24
CA LEU A 61 -1.35 -15.01 24.58
C LEU A 61 -2.05 -13.85 25.29
N GLY A 62 -2.42 -14.08 26.54
CA GLY A 62 -3.14 -13.12 27.37
C GLY A 62 -2.45 -12.91 28.72
N GLY A 63 -2.83 -11.84 29.40
CA GLY A 63 -2.31 -11.52 30.72
C GLY A 63 -0.80 -11.26 30.69
N ALA A 64 -0.06 -11.84 31.65
CA ALA A 64 1.39 -11.70 31.71
C ALA A 64 2.12 -12.17 30.44
N ALA A 65 1.55 -13.15 29.72
CA ALA A 65 2.13 -13.61 28.46
C ALA A 65 1.96 -12.58 27.32
N ASN A 66 0.90 -11.76 27.34
CA ASN A 66 0.72 -10.66 26.39
C ASN A 66 1.66 -9.47 26.68
N VAL A 67 1.87 -9.16 27.97
CA VAL A 67 2.90 -8.18 28.39
C VAL A 67 4.28 -8.64 27.91
N PHE A 68 4.60 -9.92 28.09
CA PHE A 68 5.84 -10.52 27.61
C PHE A 68 5.99 -10.47 26.08
N GLU A 69 4.93 -10.80 25.33
CA GLU A 69 4.92 -10.72 23.86
C GLU A 69 5.14 -9.28 23.36
N ASN A 70 4.54 -8.28 24.03
CA ASN A 70 4.75 -6.87 23.73
C ASN A 70 6.18 -6.43 24.02
N ILE A 71 6.75 -6.82 25.16
CA ILE A 71 8.14 -6.54 25.50
C ILE A 71 9.07 -7.10 24.41
N HIS A 72 8.87 -8.35 23.99
CA HIS A 72 9.68 -8.96 22.94
C HIS A 72 9.48 -8.29 21.57
N SER A 73 8.25 -7.93 21.22
CA SER A 73 7.94 -7.23 19.95
C SER A 73 8.56 -5.83 19.88
N LEU A 74 8.66 -5.15 21.03
CA LEU A 74 9.29 -3.84 21.17
C LEU A 74 10.81 -3.93 21.35
N ALA A 75 11.37 -5.08 21.72
CA ALA A 75 12.80 -5.30 21.91
C ALA A 75 13.25 -6.67 21.36
N PRO A 76 13.17 -6.89 20.02
CA PRO A 76 13.31 -8.23 19.42
C PRO A 76 14.72 -8.83 19.56
N THR A 77 15.74 -8.01 19.84
CA THR A 77 17.13 -8.45 20.06
C THR A 77 17.40 -8.93 21.48
N SER A 78 16.49 -8.65 22.43
CA SER A 78 16.62 -8.98 23.85
C SER A 78 16.04 -10.37 24.18
N LYS A 79 16.62 -11.02 25.20
CA LYS A 79 16.19 -12.33 25.70
C LYS A 79 15.43 -12.18 27.01
N HIS A 80 14.15 -11.86 26.92
CA HIS A 80 13.28 -11.72 28.09
C HIS A 80 12.86 -13.09 28.66
N ILE A 81 12.48 -13.10 29.93
CA ILE A 81 12.07 -14.30 30.66
C ILE A 81 10.63 -14.14 31.14
N LEU A 82 9.79 -15.16 30.96
CA LEU A 82 8.44 -15.23 31.50
C LEU A 82 8.38 -16.28 32.62
N VAL A 83 8.05 -15.85 33.83
CA VAL A 83 7.75 -16.70 34.99
C VAL A 83 6.25 -16.66 35.27
N GLY A 84 5.65 -17.83 35.39
CA GLY A 84 4.25 -17.98 35.72
C GLY A 84 3.86 -19.43 35.82
N ILE A 85 2.56 -19.68 35.99
CA ILE A 85 2.00 -21.02 36.10
C ILE A 85 1.05 -21.32 34.96
N ILE A 86 0.99 -22.60 34.60
CA ILE A 86 -0.07 -23.17 33.75
C ILE A 86 -0.55 -24.49 34.37
N GLY A 87 -1.74 -24.92 33.99
CA GLY A 87 -2.24 -26.25 34.28
C GLY A 87 -1.61 -27.32 33.40
N ASP A 88 -1.78 -28.58 33.79
CA ASP A 88 -1.50 -29.75 32.95
C ASP A 88 -2.74 -30.09 32.09
N ASP A 89 -3.07 -29.19 31.17
CA ASP A 89 -4.27 -29.28 30.33
C ASP A 89 -4.03 -28.76 28.90
N VAL A 90 -5.04 -28.88 28.03
CA VAL A 90 -4.95 -28.49 26.61
C VAL A 90 -4.60 -27.01 26.45
N ALA A 91 -5.15 -26.15 27.31
CA ALA A 91 -4.87 -24.72 27.26
C ALA A 91 -3.40 -24.43 27.64
N GLY A 92 -2.87 -25.07 28.68
CA GLY A 92 -1.47 -24.95 29.08
C GLY A 92 -0.51 -25.43 27.99
N HIS A 93 -0.83 -26.54 27.32
CA HIS A 93 -0.07 -27.01 26.16
C HIS A 93 -0.12 -26.01 25.00
N LYS A 94 -1.30 -25.46 24.68
CA LYS A 94 -1.47 -24.45 23.63
C LYS A 94 -0.63 -23.19 23.90
N ILE A 95 -0.56 -22.73 25.15
CA ILE A 95 0.30 -21.59 25.54
C ILE A 95 1.77 -21.91 25.28
N ARG A 96 2.23 -23.11 25.67
CA ARG A 96 3.63 -23.52 25.39
C ARG A 96 3.90 -23.57 23.89
N ASP A 97 2.95 -24.03 23.08
CA ASP A 97 3.11 -24.08 21.63
C ASP A 97 3.16 -22.68 21.01
N LEU A 98 2.29 -21.75 21.43
CA LEU A 98 2.33 -20.35 20.98
C LEU A 98 3.67 -19.69 21.31
N LEU A 99 4.17 -19.89 22.53
CA LEU A 99 5.48 -19.36 22.95
C LEU A 99 6.64 -19.98 22.15
N ARG A 100 6.60 -21.29 21.86
CA ARG A 100 7.61 -21.97 21.04
C ARG A 100 7.61 -21.50 19.59
N VAL A 101 6.43 -21.29 19.00
CA VAL A 101 6.28 -20.73 17.66
C VAL A 101 6.88 -19.32 17.58
N GLY A 102 6.75 -18.52 18.65
CA GLY A 102 7.43 -17.23 18.81
C GLY A 102 8.95 -17.33 19.11
N GLY A 103 9.51 -18.53 19.22
CA GLY A 103 10.93 -18.74 19.55
C GLY A 103 11.29 -18.52 21.02
N HIS A 104 10.31 -18.50 21.93
CA HIS A 104 10.52 -18.22 23.35
C HIS A 104 10.75 -19.48 24.18
N SER A 105 11.62 -19.35 25.20
CA SER A 105 11.81 -20.42 26.19
C SER A 105 10.60 -20.52 27.11
N THR A 106 10.22 -21.76 27.44
CA THR A 106 9.15 -22.05 28.41
C THR A 106 9.70 -22.72 29.69
N SER A 107 11.04 -22.68 29.89
CA SER A 107 11.72 -23.32 31.01
C SER A 107 11.36 -22.74 32.38
N HIS A 108 10.93 -21.48 32.41
CA HIS A 108 10.57 -20.75 33.64
C HIS A 108 9.06 -20.76 33.91
N ILE A 109 8.28 -21.52 33.12
CA ILE A 109 6.84 -21.71 33.32
C ILE A 109 6.61 -23.01 34.07
N HIS A 110 6.06 -22.91 35.27
CA HIS A 110 5.80 -24.04 36.14
C HIS A 110 4.41 -24.65 35.87
N THR A 111 4.35 -25.97 35.72
CA THR A 111 3.08 -26.69 35.51
C THR A 111 2.49 -27.16 36.84
N VAL A 112 1.27 -26.76 37.16
CA VAL A 112 0.58 -27.09 38.41
C VAL A 112 -0.49 -28.16 38.17
N LYS A 113 -0.27 -29.36 38.70
CA LYS A 113 -1.23 -30.46 38.56
C LYS A 113 -2.51 -30.17 39.34
N GLY A 114 -3.66 -30.37 38.69
CA GLY A 114 -4.99 -30.20 39.31
C GLY A 114 -5.51 -28.75 39.34
N ARG A 115 -4.74 -27.79 38.83
CA ARG A 115 -5.19 -26.40 38.61
C ARG A 115 -5.46 -26.20 37.11
N PRO A 116 -6.63 -25.67 36.70
CA PRO A 116 -6.87 -25.35 35.30
C PRO A 116 -6.00 -24.15 34.87
N THR A 117 -5.47 -24.18 33.64
CA THR A 117 -4.88 -23.00 33.02
C THR A 117 -5.95 -21.93 32.82
N THR A 118 -5.66 -20.69 33.22
CA THR A 118 -6.57 -19.56 33.02
C THR A 118 -6.85 -19.38 31.52
N HIS A 119 -8.11 -19.58 31.12
CA HIS A 119 -8.53 -19.59 29.73
C HIS A 119 -9.82 -18.80 29.56
N LYS A 120 -9.76 -17.74 28.74
CA LYS A 120 -10.87 -16.83 28.45
C LYS A 120 -11.35 -17.03 27.00
N SER A 121 -12.46 -17.72 26.83
CA SER A 121 -13.08 -17.93 25.52
C SER A 121 -14.13 -16.84 25.25
N ARG A 122 -13.96 -16.04 24.20
CA ARG A 122 -14.92 -15.05 23.70
C ARG A 122 -15.61 -15.63 22.48
N VAL A 123 -16.93 -15.69 22.52
CA VAL A 123 -17.77 -16.30 21.50
C VAL A 123 -18.49 -15.20 20.74
N SER A 124 -18.23 -15.05 19.45
CA SER A 124 -18.76 -13.95 18.61
C SER A 124 -19.45 -14.47 17.35
N ALA A 125 -20.48 -13.76 16.89
CA ALA A 125 -21.06 -14.00 15.57
C ALA A 125 -20.27 -13.26 14.47
N GLN A 126 -20.20 -13.80 13.25
CA GLN A 126 -19.40 -13.23 12.14
C GLN A 126 -19.66 -11.73 11.87
N ASP A 127 -20.85 -11.22 12.19
CA ASP A 127 -21.28 -9.84 11.92
C ASP A 127 -21.72 -9.07 13.19
N ALA A 128 -21.37 -9.53 14.40
CA ALA A 128 -21.81 -8.90 15.65
C ALA A 128 -20.75 -8.88 16.78
N HIS A 129 -21.01 -8.06 17.80
CA HIS A 129 -20.24 -8.03 19.05
C HIS A 129 -20.27 -9.38 19.79
N ALA A 130 -19.32 -9.61 20.71
CA ALA A 130 -19.20 -10.85 21.47
C ALA A 130 -20.53 -11.22 22.19
N LEU A 131 -21.00 -12.44 21.95
CA LEU A 131 -22.25 -12.98 22.50
C LEU A 131 -22.08 -13.49 23.93
N LEU A 132 -20.96 -14.15 24.20
CA LEU A 132 -20.67 -14.78 25.49
C LEU A 132 -19.18 -14.79 25.76
N ARG A 133 -18.79 -14.64 27.03
CA ARG A 133 -17.44 -14.94 27.51
C ARG A 133 -17.49 -16.07 28.52
N ILE A 134 -16.61 -17.06 28.34
CA ILE A 134 -16.46 -18.21 29.23
C ILE A 134 -15.06 -18.13 29.83
N ASP A 135 -15.01 -17.88 31.14
CA ASP A 135 -13.75 -17.83 31.90
C ASP A 135 -13.59 -19.18 32.63
N ARG A 136 -12.50 -19.89 32.35
CA ARG A 136 -12.08 -21.11 33.05
C ARG A 136 -10.83 -20.77 33.84
N GLU A 137 -10.97 -20.64 35.15
CA GLU A 137 -9.90 -20.13 35.99
C GLU A 137 -10.02 -20.62 37.43
N ASP A 138 -8.89 -20.63 38.13
CA ASP A 138 -8.80 -20.80 39.58
C ASP A 138 -8.09 -19.56 40.15
N THR A 139 -8.75 -18.89 41.08
CA THR A 139 -8.28 -17.65 41.71
C THR A 139 -7.71 -17.87 43.11
N ALA A 140 -7.74 -19.10 43.64
CA ALA A 140 -7.15 -19.40 44.94
C ALA A 140 -5.62 -19.23 44.89
N PRO A 141 -4.97 -18.82 46.00
CA PRO A 141 -3.52 -18.74 46.08
C PRO A 141 -2.84 -20.05 45.67
N ILE A 142 -1.68 -19.95 45.02
CA ILE A 142 -0.89 -21.12 44.67
C ILE A 142 -0.47 -21.95 45.91
N PRO A 143 -0.33 -23.28 45.78
CA PRO A 143 0.14 -24.11 46.87
C PRO A 143 1.56 -23.74 47.35
N PRO A 144 1.89 -23.88 48.65
CA PRO A 144 3.22 -23.52 49.18
C PRO A 144 4.41 -24.25 48.53
N ALA A 145 4.20 -25.44 47.97
CA ALA A 145 5.24 -26.14 47.21
C ALA A 145 5.53 -25.48 45.85
N VAL A 146 4.48 -25.01 45.16
CA VAL A 146 4.57 -24.28 43.90
C VAL A 146 5.18 -22.89 44.14
N GLU A 147 4.77 -22.21 45.21
CA GLU A 147 5.34 -20.92 45.62
C GLU A 147 6.85 -20.99 45.83
N ARG A 148 7.34 -22.02 46.54
CA ARG A 148 8.79 -22.24 46.73
C ARG A 148 9.53 -22.45 45.41
N ALA A 149 8.97 -23.27 44.50
CA ALA A 149 9.58 -23.51 43.19
C ALA A 149 9.63 -22.22 42.35
N LEU A 150 8.57 -21.41 42.37
CA LEU A 150 8.56 -20.11 41.70
C LEU A 150 9.55 -19.13 42.32
N SER A 151 9.69 -19.09 43.65
CA SER A 151 10.71 -18.26 44.30
C SER A 151 12.13 -18.62 43.86
N GLU A 152 12.42 -19.91 43.64
CA GLU A 152 13.71 -20.37 43.10
C GLU A 152 13.90 -19.93 41.65
N LEU A 153 12.90 -20.14 40.78
CA LEU A 153 12.94 -19.69 39.39
C LEU A 153 13.10 -18.17 39.27
N THR A 154 12.40 -17.41 40.11
CA THR A 154 12.49 -15.95 40.18
C THR A 154 13.90 -15.50 40.58
N ARG A 155 14.51 -16.13 41.60
CA ARG A 155 15.89 -15.80 42.02
C ARG A 155 16.90 -16.03 40.90
N ASP A 156 16.80 -17.16 40.21
CA ASP A 156 17.66 -17.47 39.08
C ASP A 156 17.50 -16.45 37.94
N ALA A 157 16.26 -16.13 37.57
CA ALA A 157 15.97 -15.19 36.50
C ALA A 157 16.39 -13.75 36.83
N ILE A 158 16.21 -13.28 38.08
CA ILE A 158 16.60 -11.93 38.51
C ILE A 158 18.10 -11.69 38.31
N SER A 159 18.95 -12.70 38.52
CA SER A 159 20.41 -12.56 38.37
C SER A 159 20.87 -12.19 36.95
N HIS A 160 20.00 -12.33 35.96
CA HIS A 160 20.27 -12.04 34.55
C HIS A 160 19.38 -10.91 33.98
N ALA A 161 18.48 -10.34 34.79
CA ALA A 161 17.51 -9.34 34.36
C ALA A 161 17.96 -7.91 34.70
N GLN A 162 17.54 -6.94 33.90
CA GLN A 162 17.76 -5.51 34.15
C GLN A 162 16.55 -4.83 34.83
N GLY A 163 15.46 -5.56 35.00
CA GLY A 163 14.23 -5.11 35.64
C GLY A 163 13.20 -6.22 35.73
N VAL A 164 12.24 -6.04 36.63
CA VAL A 164 11.12 -6.98 36.84
C VAL A 164 9.81 -6.29 36.51
N VAL A 165 8.97 -6.96 35.73
CA VAL A 165 7.62 -6.53 35.36
C VAL A 165 6.63 -7.52 35.96
N ILE A 166 5.74 -7.04 36.82
CA ILE A 166 4.70 -7.85 37.44
C ILE A 166 3.36 -7.53 36.80
N ALA A 167 2.68 -8.54 36.28
CA ALA A 167 1.35 -8.40 35.69
C ALA A 167 0.33 -9.22 36.50
N ASP A 168 -0.31 -8.58 37.49
CA ASP A 168 -1.27 -9.23 38.38
C ASP A 168 -2.68 -9.18 37.80
N TYR A 169 -3.31 -10.34 37.57
CA TYR A 169 -4.71 -10.44 37.15
C TYR A 169 -5.57 -11.11 38.22
N ARG A 170 -5.05 -11.25 39.45
CA ARG A 170 -5.71 -11.86 40.61
C ARG A 170 -6.11 -13.31 40.34
N LYS A 171 -5.25 -14.06 39.64
CA LYS A 171 -5.43 -15.51 39.40
C LYS A 171 -4.58 -16.36 40.34
N GLY A 172 -4.18 -15.81 41.48
CA GLY A 172 -3.61 -16.54 42.61
C GLY A 172 -2.11 -16.81 42.55
N LEU A 173 -1.40 -16.40 41.48
CA LEU A 173 0.06 -16.51 41.40
C LEU A 173 0.76 -15.60 42.41
N LEU A 174 0.41 -14.32 42.40
CA LEU A 174 1.09 -13.31 43.20
C LEU A 174 0.59 -13.32 44.64
N THR A 175 1.26 -14.13 45.48
CA THR A 175 1.04 -14.15 46.92
C THR A 175 1.86 -13.05 47.61
N PRO A 176 1.49 -12.65 48.84
CA PRO A 176 2.31 -11.71 49.62
C PRO A 176 3.76 -12.18 49.81
N THR A 177 3.98 -13.48 50.04
CA THR A 177 5.31 -14.06 50.21
C THR A 177 6.15 -13.99 48.92
N LEU A 178 5.55 -14.33 47.78
CA LEU A 178 6.23 -14.26 46.49
C LEU A 178 6.55 -12.82 46.12
N MET A 179 5.61 -11.89 46.35
CA MET A 179 5.82 -10.47 46.09
C MET A 179 6.95 -9.88 46.94
N LEU A 180 6.98 -10.18 48.24
CA LEU A 180 8.09 -9.81 49.12
C LEU A 180 9.43 -10.36 48.61
N THR A 181 9.45 -11.63 48.18
CA THR A 181 10.66 -12.26 47.61
C THR A 181 11.12 -11.50 46.36
N ILE A 182 10.21 -11.19 45.44
CA ILE A 182 10.54 -10.46 44.20
C ILE A 182 11.16 -9.10 44.53
N VAL A 183 10.50 -8.32 45.40
CA VAL A 183 10.96 -6.97 45.77
C VAL A 183 12.31 -7.01 46.48
N GLU A 184 12.53 -7.94 47.42
CA GLU A 184 13.80 -8.06 48.13
C GLU A 184 14.96 -8.44 47.19
N GLU A 185 14.75 -9.42 46.31
CA GLU A 185 15.79 -9.87 45.39
C GLU A 185 16.09 -8.83 44.31
N ALA A 186 15.06 -8.16 43.77
CA ALA A 186 15.24 -7.06 42.83
C ALA A 186 16.00 -5.89 43.49
N LYS A 187 15.67 -5.56 44.75
CA LYS A 187 16.38 -4.54 45.52
C LYS A 187 17.84 -4.91 45.78
N ARG A 188 18.15 -6.18 46.08
CA ARG A 188 19.54 -6.66 46.21
C ARG A 188 20.31 -6.58 44.89
N ALA A 189 19.64 -6.86 43.77
CA ALA A 189 20.22 -6.74 42.43
C ALA A 189 20.30 -5.29 41.93
N GLY A 190 19.64 -4.34 42.61
CA GLY A 190 19.62 -2.93 42.22
C GLY A 190 18.79 -2.63 40.96
N ILE A 191 17.80 -3.47 40.66
CA ILE A 191 16.96 -3.36 39.46
C ILE A 191 15.53 -2.91 39.82
N PRO A 192 14.84 -2.16 38.95
CA PRO A 192 13.49 -1.68 39.21
C PRO A 192 12.44 -2.79 39.13
N VAL A 193 11.34 -2.60 39.87
CA VAL A 193 10.14 -3.45 39.85
C VAL A 193 8.95 -2.62 39.43
N ILE A 194 8.39 -2.92 38.26
CA ILE A 194 7.20 -2.28 37.70
C ILE A 194 6.03 -3.22 37.89
N VAL A 195 4.88 -2.70 38.33
CA VAL A 195 3.68 -3.51 38.59
C VAL A 195 2.48 -2.95 37.85
N ASP A 196 1.83 -3.80 37.07
CA ASP A 196 0.46 -3.60 36.61
C ASP A 196 -0.50 -4.20 37.65
N PRO A 197 -1.14 -3.36 38.49
CA PRO A 197 -1.77 -3.81 39.71
C PRO A 197 -3.25 -4.16 39.51
N LYS A 198 -3.74 -5.08 40.33
CA LYS A 198 -5.16 -5.45 40.35
C LYS A 198 -5.65 -5.73 41.77
N GLY A 199 -6.97 -5.60 41.96
CA GLY A 199 -7.64 -5.87 43.22
C GLY A 199 -7.82 -4.63 44.10
N THR A 200 -7.89 -4.84 45.40
CA THR A 200 -8.27 -3.80 46.38
C THR A 200 -7.23 -3.59 47.47
N ASP A 201 -6.24 -4.47 47.59
CA ASP A 201 -5.20 -4.38 48.62
C ASP A 201 -3.89 -3.89 47.99
N ALA A 202 -3.59 -2.61 48.15
CA ALA A 202 -2.36 -2.01 47.67
C ALA A 202 -1.11 -2.41 48.47
N SER A 203 -1.27 -2.94 49.68
CA SER A 203 -0.15 -3.20 50.60
C SER A 203 0.78 -4.31 50.09
N ILE A 204 0.25 -5.23 49.28
CA ILE A 204 1.04 -6.29 48.67
C ILE A 204 2.10 -5.74 47.72
N TYR A 205 1.89 -4.57 47.12
CA TYR A 205 2.81 -3.95 46.16
C TYR A 205 3.88 -3.06 46.82
N ARG A 206 4.01 -3.12 48.14
CA ARG A 206 4.99 -2.31 48.88
C ARG A 206 6.41 -2.59 48.41
N GLY A 207 7.14 -1.51 48.11
CA GLY A 207 8.53 -1.57 47.64
C GLY A 207 8.68 -1.75 46.12
N ALA A 208 7.58 -1.83 45.37
CA ALA A 208 7.63 -1.66 43.93
C ALA A 208 8.16 -0.28 43.54
N THR A 209 8.89 -0.19 42.44
CA THR A 209 9.44 1.06 41.91
C THR A 209 8.33 1.93 41.31
N ALA A 210 7.47 1.34 40.48
CA ALA A 210 6.36 2.05 39.85
C ALA A 210 5.12 1.16 39.70
N LEU A 211 3.94 1.76 39.82
CA LEU A 211 2.65 1.11 39.54
C LEU A 211 1.97 1.77 38.34
N THR A 212 1.28 0.99 37.50
CA THR A 212 0.61 1.48 36.28
C THR A 212 -0.92 1.23 36.25
N PRO A 213 -1.70 1.62 37.28
CA PRO A 213 -3.13 1.35 37.32
C PRO A 213 -3.92 2.13 36.26
N ASN A 214 -5.05 1.61 35.79
CA ASN A 214 -6.09 2.45 35.18
C ASN A 214 -6.96 3.15 36.25
N LEU A 215 -7.83 4.07 35.82
CA LEU A 215 -8.74 4.80 36.73
C LEU A 215 -9.59 3.88 37.63
N SER A 216 -10.10 2.77 37.09
CA SER A 216 -10.95 1.84 37.86
C SER A 216 -10.13 1.05 38.90
N GLU A 217 -8.93 0.62 38.54
CA GLU A 217 -7.98 -0.02 39.46
C GLU A 217 -7.51 0.95 40.55
N LEU A 218 -7.22 2.19 40.18
CA LEU A 218 -6.84 3.24 41.13
C LEU A 218 -7.91 3.41 42.20
N GLY A 219 -9.18 3.54 41.81
CA GLY A 219 -10.29 3.67 42.76
C GLY A 219 -10.43 2.43 43.64
N SER A 220 -10.24 1.24 43.07
CA SER A 220 -10.32 -0.03 43.81
C SER A 220 -9.20 -0.19 44.84
N LEU A 221 -7.97 0.19 44.50
CA LEU A 221 -6.77 0.03 45.34
C LEU A 221 -6.65 1.09 46.44
N SER A 222 -7.09 2.32 46.14
CA SER A 222 -7.12 3.43 47.12
C SER A 222 -8.38 3.39 48.00
N ALA A 223 -9.44 2.71 47.54
CA ALA A 223 -10.80 2.80 48.08
C ALA A 223 -11.36 4.24 48.08
N MET A 224 -11.03 5.01 47.03
CA MET A 224 -11.44 6.40 46.83
C MET A 224 -12.14 6.57 45.48
N PRO A 225 -13.01 7.59 45.32
CA PRO A 225 -13.59 7.92 44.01
C PRO A 225 -12.51 8.38 43.03
N THR A 226 -12.79 8.23 41.73
CA THR A 226 -11.89 8.63 40.63
C THR A 226 -12.63 9.35 39.51
N ASP A 227 -13.78 9.97 39.83
CA ASP A 227 -14.67 10.59 38.85
C ASP A 227 -14.22 12.01 38.45
N ALA A 228 -13.65 12.76 39.41
CA ALA A 228 -13.13 14.11 39.18
C ALA A 228 -11.59 14.13 39.23
N PRO A 229 -10.93 15.06 38.51
CA PRO A 229 -9.47 15.16 38.52
C PRO A 229 -8.86 15.28 39.92
N CYS A 230 -9.50 16.03 40.82
CA CYS A 230 -9.03 16.19 42.20
C CYS A 230 -9.17 14.92 43.06
N ASP A 231 -10.08 14.01 42.71
CA ASP A 231 -10.25 12.73 43.38
C ASP A 231 -9.20 11.73 42.90
N VAL A 232 -8.91 11.74 41.58
CA VAL A 232 -7.79 10.98 40.99
C VAL A 232 -6.46 11.38 41.63
N ASP A 233 -6.21 12.69 41.79
CA ASP A 233 -4.98 13.18 42.41
C ASP A 233 -4.82 12.66 43.85
N LYS A 234 -5.89 12.68 44.65
CA LYS A 234 -5.86 12.16 46.04
C LYS A 234 -5.65 10.65 46.07
N ALA A 235 -6.37 9.91 45.24
CA ALA A 235 -6.29 8.46 45.16
C ALA A 235 -4.88 8.00 44.74
N ALA A 236 -4.26 8.68 43.76
CA ALA A 236 -2.92 8.37 43.30
C ALA A 236 -1.85 8.66 44.36
N ASN A 237 -1.96 9.79 45.06
CA ASN A 237 -1.04 10.14 46.16
C ASN A 237 -1.18 9.18 47.36
N ASP A 238 -2.40 8.75 47.71
CA ASP A 238 -2.62 7.72 48.73
C ASP A 238 -1.97 6.39 48.34
N LEU A 239 -2.16 5.96 47.09
CA LEU A 239 -1.56 4.72 46.57
C LEU A 239 -0.01 4.80 46.56
N LEU A 240 0.56 5.94 46.15
CA LEU A 240 2.00 6.17 46.17
C LEU A 240 2.55 6.11 47.59
N GLY A 241 1.88 6.75 48.56
CA GLY A 241 2.27 6.72 49.97
C GLY A 241 2.21 5.31 50.59
N ARG A 242 1.21 4.50 50.23
CA ARG A 242 1.06 3.12 50.73
C ARG A 242 2.12 2.16 50.16
N THR A 243 2.49 2.35 48.90
CA THR A 243 3.47 1.49 48.22
C THR A 243 4.92 1.90 48.55
N GLY A 244 5.16 3.19 48.81
CA GLY A 244 6.48 3.74 49.07
C GLY A 244 7.40 3.70 47.85
N GLY A 245 6.83 3.62 46.64
CA GLY A 245 7.55 3.57 45.37
C GLY A 245 8.02 4.94 44.89
N GLN A 246 8.63 4.96 43.70
CA GLN A 246 9.05 6.20 43.04
C GLN A 246 7.90 6.88 42.31
N ALA A 247 6.98 6.11 41.72
CA ALA A 247 5.86 6.69 40.97
C ALA A 247 4.60 5.81 40.91
N VAL A 248 3.46 6.48 40.74
CA VAL A 248 2.19 5.89 40.28
C VAL A 248 1.82 6.54 38.96
N VAL A 249 1.65 5.74 37.90
CA VAL A 249 1.33 6.21 36.55
C VAL A 249 -0.09 5.76 36.19
N VAL A 250 -1.03 6.69 36.28
CA VAL A 250 -2.45 6.40 36.08
C VAL A 250 -2.79 6.51 34.60
N THR A 251 -3.25 5.41 33.99
CA THR A 251 -3.73 5.43 32.60
C THR A 251 -5.19 5.92 32.53
N CYS A 252 -5.44 6.89 31.66
CA CYS A 252 -6.68 7.67 31.56
C CYS A 252 -7.36 7.50 30.18
N GLY A 253 -7.14 6.37 29.51
CA GLY A 253 -7.72 6.08 28.20
C GLY A 253 -7.35 7.14 27.15
N ALA A 254 -8.35 7.74 26.50
CA ALA A 254 -8.15 8.76 25.47
C ALA A 254 -7.44 10.03 25.96
N SER A 255 -7.40 10.27 27.28
CA SER A 255 -6.68 11.40 27.88
C SER A 255 -5.18 11.15 28.09
N GLY A 256 -4.68 9.94 27.79
CA GLY A 256 -3.28 9.56 27.98
C GLY A 256 -3.02 8.97 29.36
N ALA A 257 -1.97 9.42 30.03
CA ALA A 257 -1.60 9.00 31.38
C ALA A 257 -1.20 10.20 32.26
N THR A 258 -1.30 10.06 33.58
CA THR A 258 -0.82 11.05 34.54
C THR A 258 0.17 10.41 35.49
N VAL A 259 1.36 11.00 35.61
CA VAL A 259 2.44 10.54 36.48
C VAL A 259 2.38 11.31 37.79
N TYR A 260 2.42 10.58 38.90
CA TYR A 260 2.59 11.08 40.25
C TYR A 260 3.89 10.52 40.81
N ASP A 261 4.83 11.38 41.16
CA ASP A 261 6.14 10.99 41.70
C ASP A 261 6.22 11.24 43.21
N ASN A 262 7.21 10.61 43.84
CA ASN A 262 7.43 10.71 45.28
C ASN A 262 8.05 12.05 45.74
N GLU A 263 8.37 12.95 44.80
CA GLU A 263 8.79 14.33 45.07
C GLU A 263 7.58 15.29 45.14
N GLY A 264 6.35 14.75 44.97
CA GLY A 264 5.11 15.51 44.98
C GLY A 264 4.76 16.14 43.63
N GLY A 265 5.47 15.75 42.57
CA GLY A 265 5.23 16.16 41.20
C GLY A 265 4.01 15.47 40.60
N ARG A 266 3.30 16.22 39.75
CA ARG A 266 2.16 15.76 38.95
C ARG A 266 2.38 16.19 37.51
N THR A 267 2.64 15.24 36.62
CA THR A 267 2.91 15.53 35.21
C THR A 267 1.95 14.75 34.32
N SER A 268 1.28 15.47 33.42
CA SER A 268 0.42 14.86 32.40
C SER A 268 1.26 14.38 31.23
N ALA A 269 1.11 13.11 30.86
CA ALA A 269 1.61 12.54 29.62
C ALA A 269 0.41 12.35 28.68
N PRO A 270 0.09 13.32 27.81
CA PRO A 270 -1.10 13.24 26.96
C PRO A 270 -1.03 12.05 26.01
N ALA A 271 -2.19 11.55 25.59
CA ALA A 271 -2.24 10.52 24.55
C ALA A 271 -1.56 11.05 23.28
N ALA A 272 -0.67 10.23 22.70
CA ALA A 272 -0.03 10.59 21.45
C ALA A 272 -1.10 10.72 20.36
N GLY A 273 -1.13 11.88 19.67
CA GLY A 273 -2.13 12.23 18.65
C GLY A 273 -1.95 11.44 17.36
N VAL A 274 -2.06 10.11 17.42
CA VAL A 274 -1.95 9.27 16.23
C VAL A 274 -3.28 9.29 15.47
N GLN A 275 -3.25 9.70 14.20
CA GLN A 275 -4.45 9.85 13.38
C GLN A 275 -5.06 8.49 13.00
N GLY A 276 -6.39 8.35 13.14
CA GLY A 276 -7.15 7.17 12.69
C GLY A 276 -8.16 6.64 13.72
N PRO A 277 -9.15 5.81 13.31
CA PRO A 277 -10.14 5.24 14.21
C PRO A 277 -9.57 4.13 15.11
N VAL A 278 -9.98 4.11 16.38
CA VAL A 278 -9.69 3.02 17.34
C VAL A 278 -10.43 1.76 16.90
N GLN A 279 -9.72 0.63 16.81
CA GLN A 279 -10.30 -0.65 16.38
C GLN A 279 -10.50 -1.62 17.55
N GLU A 280 -9.55 -1.68 18.48
CA GLU A 280 -9.57 -2.60 19.62
C GLU A 280 -8.86 -1.96 20.81
N VAL A 281 -9.42 -2.11 22.01
CA VAL A 281 -8.84 -1.54 23.26
C VAL A 281 -8.36 -2.63 24.21
N ASN A 282 -8.71 -3.89 23.95
CA ASN A 282 -8.31 -5.02 24.77
C ASN A 282 -6.79 -5.24 24.70
N GLY A 283 -6.12 -5.09 25.85
CA GLY A 283 -4.66 -5.24 25.98
C GLY A 283 -3.87 -3.93 25.82
N ALA A 284 -4.53 -2.77 25.69
CA ALA A 284 -3.84 -1.49 25.63
C ALA A 284 -3.00 -1.18 26.88
N GLY A 285 -3.50 -1.59 28.06
CA GLY A 285 -2.77 -1.52 29.33
C GLY A 285 -1.50 -2.37 29.31
N ASP A 286 -1.60 -3.61 28.80
CA ASP A 286 -0.46 -4.52 28.68
C ASP A 286 0.66 -3.93 27.80
N VAL A 287 0.31 -3.28 26.68
CA VAL A 287 1.26 -2.57 25.81
C VAL A 287 1.89 -1.38 26.54
N PHE A 288 1.08 -0.61 27.26
CA PHE A 288 1.56 0.52 28.04
C PHE A 288 2.58 0.05 29.09
N THR A 289 2.24 -0.95 29.91
CA THR A 289 3.12 -1.53 30.94
C THR A 289 4.42 -2.07 30.33
N ALA A 290 4.33 -2.77 29.19
CA ALA A 290 5.49 -3.29 28.48
C ALA A 290 6.47 -2.19 28.05
N ALA A 291 5.97 -1.18 27.32
CA ALA A 291 6.78 -0.07 26.82
C ALA A 291 7.32 0.82 27.95
N PHE A 292 6.51 1.08 28.98
CA PHE A 292 6.91 1.83 30.17
C PHE A 292 8.07 1.11 30.90
N SER A 293 7.95 -0.21 31.06
CA SER A 293 8.98 -1.02 31.72
C SER A 293 10.29 -1.02 30.93
N LEU A 294 10.22 -1.18 29.60
CA LEU A 294 11.39 -1.10 28.73
C LEU A 294 12.12 0.25 28.84
N ALA A 295 11.36 1.35 28.81
CA ALA A 295 11.90 2.71 28.92
C ALA A 295 12.57 2.96 30.28
N LEU A 296 11.86 2.65 31.37
CA LEU A 296 12.33 2.91 32.72
C LEU A 296 13.57 2.07 33.07
N CYS A 297 13.58 0.78 32.67
CA CYS A 297 14.72 -0.11 32.90
C CYS A 297 15.94 0.25 32.02
N SER A 298 15.75 1.08 30.98
CA SER A 298 16.85 1.62 30.17
C SER A 298 17.37 2.96 30.69
N GLY A 299 16.84 3.45 31.81
CA GLY A 299 17.30 4.68 32.47
C GLY A 299 16.63 5.97 32.01
N CYS A 300 15.57 5.92 31.19
CA CYS A 300 14.74 7.11 30.96
C CYS A 300 13.95 7.45 32.24
N ASP A 301 13.64 8.73 32.45
CA ASP A 301 12.82 9.13 33.60
C ASP A 301 11.37 8.64 33.47
N VAL A 302 10.59 8.76 34.56
CA VAL A 302 9.23 8.23 34.65
C VAL A 302 8.28 8.89 33.64
N VAL A 303 8.44 10.19 33.38
CA VAL A 303 7.56 10.95 32.47
C VAL A 303 7.87 10.59 31.01
N ALA A 304 9.16 10.53 30.65
CA ALA A 304 9.61 10.08 29.35
C ALA A 304 9.16 8.64 29.08
N SER A 305 9.26 7.77 30.10
CA SER A 305 8.78 6.38 30.04
C SER A 305 7.27 6.30 29.80
N ALA A 306 6.47 7.09 30.51
CA ALA A 306 5.02 7.16 30.32
C ALA A 306 4.63 7.72 28.93
N THR A 307 5.42 8.65 28.41
CA THR A 307 5.21 9.22 27.06
C THR A 307 5.45 8.18 25.98
N LEU A 308 6.56 7.44 26.04
CA LEU A 308 6.85 6.35 25.10
C LEU A 308 5.80 5.24 25.18
N ALA A 309 5.34 4.92 26.40
CA ALA A 309 4.27 3.95 26.63
C ALA A 309 2.94 4.36 26.01
N ASN A 310 2.55 5.64 26.12
CA ASN A 310 1.36 6.18 25.47
C ASN A 310 1.44 6.10 23.94
N ILE A 311 2.61 6.35 23.35
CA ILE A 311 2.83 6.20 21.91
C ILE A 311 2.63 4.74 21.50
N ALA A 312 3.26 3.80 22.20
CA ALA A 312 3.16 2.37 21.90
C ALA A 312 1.71 1.86 22.03
N ALA A 313 1.03 2.21 23.13
CA ALA A 313 -0.39 1.87 23.34
C ALA A 313 -1.28 2.48 22.25
N GLY A 314 -1.05 3.75 21.91
CA GLY A 314 -1.74 4.43 20.81
C GLY A 314 -1.59 3.68 19.48
N ILE A 315 -0.38 3.20 19.16
CA ILE A 315 -0.12 2.38 17.96
C ILE A 315 -0.92 1.07 17.98
N ALA A 316 -0.93 0.36 19.12
CA ALA A 316 -1.52 -0.96 19.23
C ALA A 316 -3.07 -0.95 19.10
N VAL A 317 -3.75 0.05 19.66
CA VAL A 317 -5.24 0.10 19.68
C VAL A 317 -5.91 0.31 18.32
N ARG A 318 -5.12 0.53 17.26
CA ARG A 318 -5.61 0.66 15.88
C ARG A 318 -5.63 -0.66 15.12
N LYS A 319 -5.15 -1.76 15.73
CA LYS A 319 -5.06 -3.07 15.10
C LYS A 319 -6.25 -3.95 15.50
N LYS A 320 -6.61 -4.92 14.65
CA LYS A 320 -7.57 -5.99 15.00
C LYS A 320 -6.83 -7.13 15.70
N GLY A 321 -7.39 -7.66 16.80
CA GLY A 321 -6.81 -8.77 17.56
C GLY A 321 -6.14 -8.30 18.87
N THR A 322 -5.27 -9.12 19.46
CA THR A 322 -4.52 -8.71 20.66
C THR A 322 -3.64 -7.50 20.37
N CYS A 323 -3.74 -6.46 21.22
CA CYS A 323 -2.96 -5.23 21.07
C CYS A 323 -1.46 -5.53 21.23
N VAL A 324 -0.72 -5.52 20.12
CA VAL A 324 0.74 -5.62 20.10
C VAL A 324 1.36 -4.48 19.30
N ALA A 325 2.35 -3.80 19.88
CA ALA A 325 3.19 -2.80 19.18
C ALA A 325 4.57 -3.37 18.87
N THR A 326 5.12 -3.04 17.69
CA THR A 326 6.46 -3.50 17.27
C THR A 326 7.50 -2.40 17.35
N PHE A 327 8.78 -2.78 17.53
CA PHE A 327 9.91 -1.87 17.51
C PHE A 327 9.95 -0.99 16.25
N SER A 328 9.70 -1.57 15.08
CA SER A 328 9.71 -0.86 13.80
C SER A 328 8.63 0.21 13.72
N GLU A 329 7.42 -0.08 14.20
CA GLU A 329 6.31 0.88 14.20
C GLU A 329 6.56 2.02 15.17
N LEU A 330 7.03 1.72 16.38
CA LEU A 330 7.38 2.72 17.38
C LEU A 330 8.55 3.58 16.88
N SER A 331 9.57 2.96 16.29
CA SER A 331 10.73 3.66 15.70
C SER A 331 10.30 4.58 14.57
N LEU A 332 9.44 4.10 13.67
CA LEU A 332 8.92 4.89 12.56
C LEU A 332 8.11 6.07 13.08
N TYR A 333 7.24 5.85 14.08
CA TYR A 333 6.46 6.92 14.67
C TYR A 333 7.34 7.95 15.38
N ILE A 334 8.32 7.53 16.18
CA ILE A 334 9.26 8.42 16.85
C ILE A 334 10.12 9.17 15.84
N ARG A 335 10.61 8.52 14.78
CA ARG A 335 11.36 9.21 13.71
C ARG A 335 10.50 10.25 13.00
N ASN A 336 9.24 9.93 12.70
CA ASN A 336 8.30 10.85 12.08
C ASN A 336 7.85 11.98 13.04
N SER A 337 7.83 11.72 14.35
CA SER A 337 7.45 12.68 15.41
C SER A 337 8.62 13.55 15.90
N ALA A 338 9.84 13.04 15.88
CA ALA A 338 11.09 13.79 16.10
C ALA A 338 11.43 14.66 14.89
N SER A 339 11.00 14.23 13.70
CA SER A 339 10.99 15.06 12.49
C SER A 339 10.02 16.26 12.59
N THR A 340 9.19 16.33 13.63
CA THR A 340 8.27 17.44 13.90
C THR A 340 8.79 18.41 14.98
N SER A 341 9.93 18.15 15.63
CA SER A 341 10.71 19.16 16.37
C SER A 341 11.82 19.69 15.48
N HIS A 342 11.53 20.78 14.77
CA HIS A 342 12.48 21.54 13.94
C HIS A 342 13.30 20.69 12.96
N PHE A 343 12.73 20.36 11.79
CA PHE A 343 13.56 20.38 10.59
C PHE A 343 14.09 21.81 10.45
N SER A 344 15.27 22.07 11.00
CA SER A 344 16.09 23.12 10.46
C SER A 344 16.45 22.65 9.07
N THR A 345 15.74 23.17 8.08
CA THR A 345 16.07 23.00 6.66
C THR A 345 17.57 23.27 6.40
N LYS A 346 18.23 24.06 7.27
CA LYS A 346 19.68 24.30 7.23
C LYS A 346 20.55 23.04 7.42
N ASP A 347 20.12 22.00 8.13
CA ASP A 347 20.98 20.83 8.38
C ASP A 347 21.03 19.85 7.21
N LYS A 348 20.03 19.94 6.31
CA LYS A 348 19.97 19.23 5.04
C LYS A 348 20.51 20.06 3.88
N ILE A 349 20.42 21.39 3.95
CA ILE A 349 20.95 22.28 2.91
C ILE A 349 22.43 22.51 3.20
N LEU A 350 23.30 21.82 2.44
CA LEU A 350 24.74 21.83 2.66
C LEU A 350 25.48 22.41 1.46
N THR A 351 26.65 22.98 1.72
CA THR A 351 27.62 23.27 0.67
C THR A 351 28.21 21.96 0.11
N LEU A 352 28.79 22.01 -1.09
CA LEU A 352 29.37 20.82 -1.72
C LEU A 352 30.47 20.18 -0.86
N ASP A 353 31.30 20.99 -0.18
CA ASP A 353 32.37 20.50 0.68
C ASP A 353 31.82 19.79 1.94
N GLU A 354 30.82 20.40 2.60
CA GLU A 354 30.15 19.80 3.76
C GLU A 354 29.41 18.51 3.40
N LEU A 355 28.73 18.50 2.26
CA LEU A 355 28.03 17.34 1.74
C LEU A 355 29.02 16.20 1.48
N THR A 356 30.12 16.47 0.79
CA THR A 356 31.12 15.45 0.45
C THR A 356 31.74 14.85 1.72
N ALA A 357 32.04 15.68 2.73
CA ALA A 357 32.53 15.20 4.02
C ALA A 357 31.51 14.29 4.75
N LYS A 358 30.21 14.62 4.71
CA LYS A 358 29.17 13.76 5.30
C LYS A 358 28.98 12.45 4.53
N LEU A 359 29.03 12.49 3.20
CA LEU A 359 28.81 11.31 2.35
C LEU A 359 29.87 10.22 2.57
N LEU A 360 31.11 10.58 2.89
CA LEU A 360 32.18 9.63 3.22
C LEU A 360 31.82 8.68 4.37
N ASN A 361 31.10 9.17 5.38
CA ASN A 361 30.66 8.34 6.50
C ASN A 361 29.56 7.34 6.08
N PHE A 362 28.67 7.75 5.18
CA PHE A 362 27.59 6.90 4.69
C PHE A 362 28.06 5.80 3.73
N THR A 363 29.14 6.07 2.97
CA THR A 363 29.76 5.06 2.11
C THR A 363 30.42 3.95 2.95
N ALA A 364 30.99 4.29 4.11
CA ALA A 364 31.55 3.31 5.05
C ALA A 364 30.48 2.41 5.69
N ASP A 365 29.26 2.92 5.88
CA ASP A 365 28.09 2.18 6.39
C ASP A 365 27.42 1.28 5.31
N GLY A 366 27.90 1.29 4.06
CA GLY A 366 27.35 0.50 2.96
C GLY A 366 26.00 0.98 2.41
N ARG A 367 25.60 2.24 2.67
CA ARG A 367 24.36 2.81 2.13
C ARG A 367 24.59 3.42 0.75
N ALA A 368 23.82 2.98 -0.24
CA ALA A 368 23.88 3.52 -1.60
C ALA A 368 23.39 4.98 -1.67
N ILE A 369 24.15 5.84 -2.34
CA ILE A 369 23.88 7.26 -2.54
C ILE A 369 23.11 7.43 -3.85
N VAL A 370 21.90 7.97 -3.76
CA VAL A 370 21.03 8.32 -4.87
C VAL A 370 21.12 9.83 -5.09
N PHE A 371 21.28 10.26 -6.34
CA PHE A 371 21.29 11.67 -6.71
C PHE A 371 20.21 11.98 -7.75
N THR A 372 19.57 13.14 -7.59
CA THR A 372 18.69 13.75 -8.58
C THR A 372 18.89 15.26 -8.57
N ASN A 373 18.45 15.97 -9.61
CA ASN A 373 18.58 17.42 -9.68
C ASN A 373 17.39 18.08 -10.38
N GLY A 374 17.21 19.38 -10.15
CA GLY A 374 16.20 20.17 -10.85
C GLY A 374 16.04 21.59 -10.33
N CYS A 375 15.16 22.36 -10.98
CA CYS A 375 14.82 23.71 -10.54
C CYS A 375 13.79 23.72 -9.41
N PHE A 376 12.86 22.76 -9.34
CA PHE A 376 11.83 22.69 -8.29
C PHE A 376 11.13 24.03 -7.99
N ASP A 377 10.77 24.77 -9.06
CA ASP A 377 10.25 26.14 -8.95
C ASP A 377 8.90 26.21 -8.22
N LEU A 378 7.93 25.45 -8.72
CA LEU A 378 6.69 25.16 -8.00
C LEU A 378 6.67 23.67 -7.69
N LEU A 379 6.90 23.33 -6.43
CA LEU A 379 6.86 21.95 -5.97
C LEU A 379 5.40 21.45 -5.98
N HIS A 380 5.16 20.29 -6.57
CA HIS A 380 3.86 19.62 -6.62
C HIS A 380 4.03 18.13 -6.33
N ALA A 381 2.92 17.41 -6.11
CA ALA A 381 2.92 15.99 -5.73
C ALA A 381 3.77 15.11 -6.66
N GLY A 382 3.79 15.39 -7.96
CA GLY A 382 4.67 14.70 -8.93
C GLY A 382 6.17 14.76 -8.58
N HIS A 383 6.70 15.94 -8.19
CA HIS A 383 8.07 16.06 -7.73
C HIS A 383 8.30 15.27 -6.43
N VAL A 384 7.35 15.29 -5.50
CA VAL A 384 7.44 14.55 -4.23
C VAL A 384 7.47 13.04 -4.50
N GLN A 385 6.61 12.53 -5.38
CA GLN A 385 6.56 11.12 -5.76
C GLN A 385 7.86 10.65 -6.41
N VAL A 386 8.42 11.46 -7.33
CA VAL A 386 9.72 11.17 -7.95
C VAL A 386 10.84 11.12 -6.90
N LEU A 387 10.83 12.03 -5.93
CA LEU A 387 11.81 12.05 -4.84
C LEU A 387 11.62 10.84 -3.89
N GLU A 388 10.39 10.45 -3.59
CA GLU A 388 10.08 9.24 -2.81
C GLU A 388 10.50 7.95 -3.53
N ASP A 389 10.27 7.87 -4.84
CA ASP A 389 10.69 6.72 -5.65
C ASP A 389 12.21 6.69 -5.83
N ALA A 390 12.85 7.85 -6.01
CA ALA A 390 14.30 7.96 -6.01
C ALA A 390 14.90 7.46 -4.68
N LYS A 391 14.31 7.86 -3.54
CA LYS A 391 14.74 7.41 -2.22
C LYS A 391 14.65 5.89 -2.04
N LYS A 392 13.70 5.20 -2.68
CA LYS A 392 13.59 3.72 -2.61
C LYS A 392 14.74 2.99 -3.31
N LEU A 393 15.46 3.66 -4.21
CA LEU A 393 16.57 3.07 -4.97
C LEU A 393 17.89 3.05 -4.18
N GLY A 394 17.94 3.64 -2.98
CA GLY A 394 19.13 3.62 -2.14
C GLY A 394 18.91 4.09 -0.71
N GLY A 395 19.99 4.24 0.05
CA GLY A 395 19.94 4.59 1.47
C GLY A 395 19.90 6.09 1.74
N ILE A 396 20.48 6.91 0.86
CA ILE A 396 20.62 8.37 1.00
C ILE A 396 20.23 9.05 -0.33
N LEU A 397 19.32 10.02 -0.31
CA LEU A 397 18.92 10.84 -1.46
C LEU A 397 19.47 12.26 -1.33
N VAL A 398 20.27 12.65 -2.32
CA VAL A 398 20.83 13.99 -2.48
C VAL A 398 20.12 14.69 -3.65
N VAL A 399 19.62 15.90 -3.42
CA VAL A 399 18.98 16.73 -4.44
C VAL A 399 19.85 17.93 -4.80
N GLY A 400 20.31 17.98 -6.05
CA GLY A 400 20.94 19.17 -6.63
C GLY A 400 19.89 20.20 -7.05
N LEU A 401 19.85 21.35 -6.39
CA LEU A 401 18.93 22.45 -6.71
C LEU A 401 19.64 23.52 -7.57
N ASN A 402 19.07 23.86 -8.73
CA ASN A 402 19.55 24.99 -9.51
C ASN A 402 19.35 26.31 -8.76
N SER A 403 20.38 27.16 -8.69
CA SER A 403 20.30 28.52 -8.17
C SER A 403 19.33 29.40 -8.97
N ASP A 404 18.99 30.59 -8.48
CA ASP A 404 18.12 31.53 -9.20
C ASP A 404 18.76 31.98 -10.51
N ALA A 405 20.08 32.15 -10.54
CA ALA A 405 20.84 32.46 -11.74
C ALA A 405 20.78 31.30 -12.76
N SER A 406 21.02 30.06 -12.30
CA SER A 406 20.94 28.87 -13.14
C SER A 406 19.52 28.63 -13.67
N ALA A 407 18.52 28.73 -12.80
CA ALA A 407 17.11 28.51 -13.14
C ALA A 407 16.55 29.58 -14.10
N SER A 408 16.95 30.85 -13.95
CA SER A 408 16.56 31.93 -14.87
C SER A 408 17.23 31.81 -16.24
N GLY A 409 18.48 31.34 -16.29
CA GLY A 409 19.14 30.99 -17.55
C GLY A 409 18.47 29.83 -18.30
N LEU A 410 17.88 28.88 -17.55
CA LEU A 410 17.24 27.68 -18.08
C LEU A 410 15.75 27.88 -18.45
N LYS A 411 14.99 28.67 -17.66
CA LYS A 411 13.53 28.84 -17.80
C LYS A 411 13.10 30.26 -18.19
N GLY A 412 14.05 31.17 -18.42
CA GLY A 412 13.82 32.56 -18.79
C GLY A 412 13.74 33.51 -17.59
N THR A 413 13.92 34.82 -17.84
CA THR A 413 14.13 35.85 -16.80
C THR A 413 12.95 36.09 -15.84
N ARG A 414 11.77 35.50 -16.11
CA ARG A 414 10.59 35.56 -15.22
C ARG A 414 10.45 34.33 -14.30
N ARG A 415 11.42 33.42 -14.32
CA ARG A 415 11.49 32.19 -13.53
C ARG A 415 12.89 32.12 -12.90
N PRO A 416 13.07 31.56 -11.69
CA PRO A 416 12.05 30.94 -10.85
C PRO A 416 11.10 31.97 -10.21
N ILE A 417 9.88 31.55 -9.89
CA ILE A 417 8.91 32.33 -9.10
C ILE A 417 9.35 32.36 -7.63
N ILE A 418 9.82 31.22 -7.14
CA ILE A 418 10.23 31.03 -5.75
C ILE A 418 11.76 31.07 -5.67
N GLY A 419 12.31 31.85 -4.74
CA GLY A 419 13.77 32.02 -4.63
C GLY A 419 14.48 30.72 -4.23
N GLN A 420 15.76 30.59 -4.58
CA GLN A 420 16.53 29.36 -4.37
C GLN A 420 16.55 28.90 -2.91
N TYR A 421 16.59 29.84 -1.96
CA TYR A 421 16.59 29.53 -0.54
C TYR A 421 15.25 28.92 -0.11
N GLU A 422 14.14 29.49 -0.56
CA GLU A 422 12.79 29.01 -0.25
C GLU A 422 12.56 27.63 -0.88
N ARG A 423 12.99 27.43 -2.14
CA ARG A 423 12.94 26.13 -2.83
C ARG A 423 13.77 25.06 -2.09
N ALA A 424 14.99 25.42 -1.67
CA ALA A 424 15.85 24.52 -0.91
C ALA A 424 15.21 24.11 0.43
N GLN A 425 14.55 25.06 1.11
CA GLN A 425 13.84 24.79 2.36
C GLN A 425 12.65 23.86 2.16
N VAL A 426 11.86 24.08 1.13
CA VAL A 426 10.72 23.21 0.80
C VAL A 426 11.19 21.78 0.48
N LEU A 427 12.28 21.64 -0.30
CA LEU A 427 12.86 20.33 -0.60
C LEU A 427 13.44 19.65 0.65
N ALA A 428 14.16 20.40 1.49
CA ALA A 428 14.70 19.89 2.74
C ALA A 428 13.59 19.47 3.73
N ALA A 429 12.40 20.06 3.65
CA ALA A 429 11.26 19.66 4.48
C ALA A 429 10.65 18.32 4.07
N LEU A 430 10.93 17.81 2.86
CA LEU A 430 10.45 16.50 2.43
C LEU A 430 11.19 15.37 3.16
N SER A 431 10.43 14.40 3.67
CA SER A 431 10.96 13.26 4.44
C SER A 431 11.85 12.33 3.61
N CYS A 432 11.60 12.24 2.30
CA CYS A 432 12.37 11.41 1.37
C CYS A 432 13.72 12.02 0.97
N VAL A 433 13.93 13.33 1.18
CA VAL A 433 15.17 14.05 0.83
C VAL A 433 16.08 14.11 2.05
N ASP A 434 17.31 13.58 1.95
CA ASP A 434 18.28 13.63 3.05
C ASP A 434 19.15 14.88 2.97
N PHE A 435 19.59 15.27 1.77
CA PHE A 435 20.42 16.47 1.57
C PHE A 435 20.01 17.26 0.32
N VAL A 436 20.16 18.58 0.39
CA VAL A 436 19.98 19.52 -0.73
C VAL A 436 21.27 20.29 -0.90
N VAL A 437 21.76 20.40 -2.14
CA VAL A 437 22.93 21.21 -2.48
C VAL A 437 22.56 22.16 -3.62
N VAL A 438 22.81 23.45 -3.44
CA VAL A 438 22.52 24.47 -4.47
C VAL A 438 23.73 24.63 -5.38
N PHE A 439 23.52 24.69 -6.69
CA PHE A 439 24.58 24.86 -7.67
C PHE A 439 24.20 25.89 -8.76
N ASP A 440 25.21 26.57 -9.31
CA ASP A 440 25.05 27.67 -10.25
C ASP A 440 25.22 27.24 -11.71
N GLU A 441 25.88 26.11 -11.94
CA GLU A 441 26.22 25.64 -13.27
C GLU A 441 24.97 25.30 -14.11
N PRO A 442 25.05 25.37 -15.45
CA PRO A 442 23.93 25.02 -16.33
C PRO A 442 23.55 23.53 -16.28
N THR A 443 24.49 22.68 -15.85
CA THR A 443 24.30 21.24 -15.71
C THR A 443 24.88 20.76 -14.39
N PRO A 444 24.33 19.68 -13.80
CA PRO A 444 24.82 19.14 -12.52
C PRO A 444 26.11 18.31 -12.67
N GLU A 445 26.81 18.34 -13.82
CA GLU A 445 27.93 17.43 -14.10
C GLU A 445 29.04 17.52 -13.04
N ALA A 446 29.42 18.74 -12.64
CA ALA A 446 30.44 18.97 -11.62
C ALA A 446 30.02 18.38 -10.26
N LEU A 447 28.76 18.57 -9.88
CA LEU A 447 28.16 17.99 -8.66
C LEU A 447 28.19 16.46 -8.71
N ILE A 448 27.79 15.85 -9.82
CA ILE A 448 27.78 14.39 -9.99
C ILE A 448 29.21 13.83 -9.88
N ARG A 449 30.21 14.49 -10.47
CA ARG A 449 31.62 14.07 -10.39
C ARG A 449 32.19 14.16 -8.97
N ALA A 450 31.75 15.17 -8.20
CA ALA A 450 32.16 15.35 -6.81
C ALA A 450 31.47 14.36 -5.87
N ILE A 451 30.15 14.20 -6.00
CA ILE A 451 29.31 13.34 -5.15
C ILE A 451 29.52 11.84 -5.46
N ARG A 452 29.80 11.49 -6.73
CA ARG A 452 29.93 10.12 -7.24
C ARG A 452 28.77 9.20 -6.77
N PRO A 453 27.52 9.53 -7.11
CA PRO A 453 26.37 8.74 -6.66
C PRO A 453 26.38 7.33 -7.25
N ASP A 454 25.88 6.36 -6.49
CA ASP A 454 25.69 4.98 -6.94
C ASP A 454 24.51 4.85 -7.91
N VAL A 455 23.48 5.67 -7.71
CA VAL A 455 22.28 5.71 -8.56
C VAL A 455 21.96 7.16 -8.95
N LEU A 456 21.85 7.41 -10.25
CA LEU A 456 21.41 8.70 -10.78
C LEU A 456 19.94 8.59 -11.23
N VAL A 457 19.06 9.35 -10.59
CA VAL A 457 17.62 9.39 -10.90
C VAL A 457 17.29 10.70 -11.60
N LYS A 458 16.53 10.63 -12.69
CA LYS A 458 16.10 11.79 -13.46
C LYS A 458 14.58 11.82 -13.51
N GLY A 459 14.00 12.81 -12.84
CA GLY A 459 12.55 13.04 -12.87
C GLY A 459 12.09 13.46 -14.27
N GLY A 460 10.85 13.11 -14.62
CA GLY A 460 10.22 13.44 -15.89
C GLY A 460 10.04 14.94 -16.16
N ASP A 461 10.32 15.82 -15.19
CA ASP A 461 10.23 17.27 -15.34
C ASP A 461 11.46 17.87 -16.08
N ASN A 462 11.76 17.36 -17.28
CA ASN A 462 12.64 18.04 -18.22
C ASN A 462 11.87 19.15 -18.95
N SER A 463 11.40 20.16 -18.21
CA SER A 463 11.02 21.44 -18.83
C SER A 463 12.21 22.38 -19.03
N ALA A 464 13.43 21.99 -18.65
CA ALA A 464 14.63 22.75 -19.02
C ALA A 464 15.92 21.92 -18.94
N ILE A 465 16.22 21.18 -20.01
CA ILE A 465 17.61 20.91 -20.38
C ILE A 465 17.88 21.82 -21.56
N GLY A 466 18.70 22.86 -21.31
CA GLY A 466 19.18 23.81 -22.29
C GLY A 466 19.96 23.09 -23.38
N GLY A 467 19.24 22.77 -24.44
CA GLY A 467 19.71 22.14 -25.66
C GLY A 467 18.49 21.87 -26.55
N ALA A 468 17.70 22.91 -26.83
CA ALA A 468 16.53 22.90 -27.72
C ALA A 468 15.87 21.52 -27.93
N MET A 469 15.40 20.90 -26.83
CA MET A 469 14.50 19.75 -26.91
C MET A 469 13.09 20.32 -27.15
N PRO A 470 12.33 19.76 -28.10
CA PRO A 470 11.02 20.27 -28.44
C PRO A 470 10.06 20.19 -27.25
N GLN A 471 9.06 21.09 -27.25
CA GLN A 471 7.85 20.97 -26.44
C GLN A 471 7.39 19.51 -26.36
N ASP A 472 6.89 19.08 -25.19
CA ASP A 472 6.41 17.71 -24.96
C ASP A 472 5.68 17.19 -26.21
N LEU A 473 6.11 16.03 -26.72
CA LEU A 473 5.50 15.46 -27.93
C LEU A 473 4.00 15.28 -27.66
N PRO A 474 3.12 15.61 -28.64
CA PRO A 474 1.67 15.48 -28.44
C PRO A 474 1.22 14.02 -28.29
N PHE A 475 2.14 13.08 -28.47
CA PHE A 475 1.90 11.65 -28.44
C PHE A 475 2.90 10.92 -27.54
N LEU A 476 2.45 9.77 -27.04
CA LEU A 476 3.28 8.77 -26.38
C LEU A 476 3.32 7.52 -27.28
N PHE A 477 4.51 6.96 -27.47
CA PHE A 477 4.75 5.81 -28.34
C PHE A 477 5.29 4.65 -27.52
N LYS A 478 4.63 3.49 -27.58
CA LYS A 478 4.96 2.31 -26.76
C LYS A 478 4.98 1.05 -27.59
N VAL A 479 5.68 0.06 -27.05
CA VAL A 479 5.53 -1.35 -27.41
C VAL A 479 4.81 -2.03 -26.27
N LEU A 480 3.71 -2.72 -26.58
CA LEU A 480 3.00 -3.58 -25.64
C LEU A 480 3.35 -5.02 -25.94
N SER A 481 3.64 -5.80 -24.91
CA SER A 481 3.74 -7.25 -24.97
C SER A 481 2.81 -7.83 -23.91
N ILE A 482 1.64 -8.31 -24.37
CA ILE A 482 0.50 -8.60 -23.51
C ILE A 482 0.35 -10.10 -23.34
N GLN A 483 0.65 -10.58 -22.14
CA GLN A 483 0.47 -11.97 -21.73
C GLN A 483 -0.78 -12.18 -20.87
N GLN A 484 -1.24 -11.13 -20.18
CA GLN A 484 -2.42 -11.12 -19.33
C GLN A 484 -3.30 -9.95 -19.76
N ALA A 485 -4.61 -10.17 -19.82
CA ALA A 485 -5.56 -9.15 -20.22
C ALA A 485 -5.46 -7.93 -19.31
N ILE A 486 -5.39 -6.74 -19.91
CA ILE A 486 -5.43 -5.49 -19.15
C ILE A 486 -6.87 -5.16 -18.73
N CYS A 487 -7.01 -4.29 -17.74
CA CYS A 487 -8.33 -3.90 -17.24
C CYS A 487 -9.25 -3.38 -18.33
N ILE A 488 -10.55 -3.68 -18.23
CA ILE A 488 -11.58 -2.99 -19.00
C ILE A 488 -11.60 -1.54 -18.55
N GLN A 489 -11.37 -0.63 -19.47
CA GLN A 489 -11.13 0.76 -19.18
C GLN A 489 -11.75 1.68 -20.24
N ALA A 490 -11.92 2.95 -19.88
CA ALA A 490 -12.24 4.04 -20.79
C ALA A 490 -11.42 5.27 -20.41
N HIS A 491 -11.25 6.16 -21.38
CA HIS A 491 -10.51 7.41 -21.19
C HIS A 491 -11.43 8.62 -21.32
N PRO A 492 -11.25 9.68 -20.53
CA PRO A 492 -12.13 10.85 -20.61
C PRO A 492 -11.95 11.58 -21.93
N THR A 493 -13.05 12.14 -22.44
CA THR A 493 -13.09 13.04 -23.60
C THR A 493 -12.62 14.44 -23.22
N SER A 494 -12.31 15.27 -24.23
CA SER A 494 -11.82 16.64 -24.04
C SER A 494 -12.72 17.56 -23.21
N ASP A 495 -14.04 17.32 -23.17
CA ASP A 495 -14.98 18.09 -22.33
C ASP A 495 -15.08 17.58 -20.88
N LYS A 496 -14.61 16.35 -20.62
CA LYS A 496 -14.67 15.68 -19.31
C LYS A 496 -13.35 15.69 -18.58
N ALA A 497 -12.23 15.49 -19.28
CA ALA A 497 -10.89 15.41 -18.69
C ALA A 497 -10.54 16.65 -17.83
N PRO A 498 -10.82 17.90 -18.26
CA PRO A 498 -10.55 19.08 -17.43
C PRO A 498 -11.38 19.13 -16.14
N LYS A 499 -12.59 18.55 -16.14
CA LYS A 499 -13.46 18.51 -14.96
C LYS A 499 -12.94 17.46 -13.97
N LEU A 500 -12.61 16.28 -14.46
CA LEU A 500 -12.06 15.19 -13.64
C LEU A 500 -10.72 15.58 -13.02
N HIS A 501 -9.80 16.16 -13.81
CA HIS A 501 -8.52 16.68 -13.31
C HIS A 501 -8.72 17.75 -12.23
N ARG A 502 -9.70 18.65 -12.40
CA ARG A 502 -10.00 19.68 -11.40
C ARG A 502 -10.55 19.10 -10.10
N LEU A 503 -11.39 18.07 -10.20
CA LEU A 503 -12.05 17.45 -9.05
C LEU A 503 -11.11 16.52 -8.28
N ASN A 504 -10.26 15.76 -8.98
CA ASN A 504 -9.35 14.80 -8.39
C ASN A 504 -8.05 14.68 -9.21
N PRO A 505 -7.12 15.65 -9.09
CA PRO A 505 -5.89 15.67 -9.87
C PRO A 505 -4.92 14.52 -9.56
N ASP A 506 -5.05 13.88 -8.39
CA ASP A 506 -4.23 12.71 -8.03
C ASP A 506 -4.65 11.46 -8.82
N LEU A 507 -5.96 11.30 -9.08
CA LEU A 507 -6.50 10.19 -9.86
C LEU A 507 -6.49 10.47 -11.37
N TYR A 508 -6.66 11.73 -11.75
CA TYR A 508 -6.70 12.22 -13.13
C TYR A 508 -5.59 13.26 -13.33
N PRO A 509 -4.34 12.86 -13.62
CA PRO A 509 -3.17 13.72 -13.52
C PRO A 509 -3.07 14.82 -14.58
N ASP A 510 -3.88 14.74 -15.65
CA ASP A 510 -3.87 15.71 -16.73
C ASP A 510 -5.29 16.06 -17.19
N ASN A 511 -5.43 17.16 -17.91
CA ASN A 511 -6.71 17.64 -18.43
C ASN A 511 -6.96 17.21 -19.87
N SER A 512 -6.18 16.26 -20.40
CA SER A 512 -6.22 15.85 -21.79
C SER A 512 -7.09 14.62 -21.99
N GLU A 513 -7.70 14.55 -23.16
CA GLU A 513 -8.28 13.31 -23.66
C GLU A 513 -7.18 12.31 -24.04
N LYS A 514 -7.55 11.05 -24.19
CA LYS A 514 -6.58 9.99 -24.49
C LYS A 514 -7.12 9.04 -25.57
N PRO A 515 -7.15 9.48 -26.84
CA PRO A 515 -7.31 8.56 -27.96
C PRO A 515 -6.06 7.69 -28.09
N GLU A 516 -6.25 6.44 -28.51
CA GLU A 516 -5.19 5.44 -28.67
C GLU A 516 -5.32 4.71 -30.01
N MET A 517 -4.21 4.22 -30.54
CA MET A 517 -4.16 3.35 -31.71
C MET A 517 -3.17 2.23 -31.46
N ILE A 518 -3.60 1.03 -31.81
CA ILE A 518 -2.81 -0.19 -31.77
C ILE A 518 -2.46 -0.60 -33.20
N VAL A 519 -1.22 -0.99 -33.45
CA VAL A 519 -0.78 -1.69 -34.67
C VAL A 519 -0.18 -3.02 -34.26
N ALA A 520 -0.82 -4.12 -34.66
CA ALA A 520 -0.44 -5.45 -34.24
C ALA A 520 0.93 -5.86 -34.82
N LEU A 521 1.84 -6.37 -33.97
CA LEU A 521 3.12 -6.94 -34.38
C LEU A 521 3.04 -8.48 -34.47
N THR A 522 2.25 -9.09 -33.58
CA THR A 522 1.86 -10.50 -33.62
C THR A 522 0.33 -10.60 -33.74
N PRO A 523 -0.28 -11.80 -33.88
CA PRO A 523 -1.72 -11.92 -33.65
C PRO A 523 -2.11 -11.27 -32.31
N PHE A 524 -3.02 -10.30 -32.37
CA PHE A 524 -3.39 -9.46 -31.23
C PHE A 524 -4.89 -9.55 -30.98
N ARG A 525 -5.28 -9.76 -29.72
CA ARG A 525 -6.69 -9.94 -29.32
C ARG A 525 -7.08 -8.82 -28.38
N ALA A 526 -8.23 -8.21 -28.60
CA ALA A 526 -8.73 -7.07 -27.83
C ALA A 526 -10.26 -7.12 -27.69
N LEU A 527 -10.77 -6.38 -26.71
CA LEU A 527 -12.16 -5.98 -26.57
C LEU A 527 -12.24 -4.48 -26.87
N CYS A 528 -13.16 -4.05 -27.74
CA CYS A 528 -13.31 -2.63 -28.06
C CYS A 528 -14.77 -2.28 -28.39
N GLY A 529 -15.32 -1.34 -27.65
CA GLY A 529 -16.70 -0.90 -27.75
C GLY A 529 -17.73 -1.97 -27.40
N LEU A 530 -18.97 -1.50 -27.21
CA LEU A 530 -20.11 -2.37 -26.96
C LEU A 530 -20.61 -2.96 -28.28
N ARG A 531 -20.94 -4.25 -28.24
CA ARG A 531 -21.51 -4.96 -29.39
C ARG A 531 -22.97 -4.56 -29.61
N PRO A 532 -23.52 -4.77 -30.82
CA PRO A 532 -24.90 -4.43 -31.15
C PRO A 532 -25.90 -4.92 -30.10
N LEU A 533 -26.88 -4.06 -29.72
CA LEU A 533 -27.82 -4.40 -28.64
C LEU A 533 -28.54 -5.72 -28.92
N ARG A 534 -28.97 -5.96 -30.16
CA ARG A 534 -29.67 -7.20 -30.53
C ARG A 534 -28.84 -8.46 -30.22
N GLU A 535 -27.55 -8.41 -30.52
CA GLU A 535 -26.65 -9.51 -30.17
C GLU A 535 -26.59 -9.63 -28.65
N SER A 536 -26.33 -8.53 -27.93
CA SER A 536 -26.30 -8.46 -26.45
C SER A 536 -27.53 -9.10 -25.81
N LEU A 537 -28.72 -8.74 -26.27
CA LEU A 537 -29.98 -9.30 -25.81
C LEU A 537 -30.08 -10.81 -26.04
N CYS A 538 -29.66 -11.31 -27.21
CA CYS A 538 -29.69 -12.74 -27.51
C CYS A 538 -28.85 -13.56 -26.51
N VAL A 539 -27.64 -13.09 -26.18
CA VAL A 539 -26.77 -13.78 -25.21
C VAL A 539 -27.25 -13.58 -23.78
N LEU A 540 -27.77 -12.40 -23.42
CA LEU A 540 -28.39 -12.17 -22.11
C LEU A 540 -29.63 -13.05 -21.91
N HIS A 541 -30.44 -13.24 -22.94
CA HIS A 541 -31.61 -14.10 -22.87
C HIS A 541 -31.23 -15.57 -22.69
N GLY A 542 -30.18 -16.01 -23.39
CA GLY A 542 -29.77 -17.41 -23.40
C GLY A 542 -28.78 -17.84 -22.31
N LEU A 543 -28.05 -16.91 -21.67
CA LEU A 543 -27.08 -17.25 -20.62
C LEU A 543 -27.66 -17.01 -19.23
N THR A 544 -28.09 -18.09 -18.58
CA THR A 544 -28.62 -18.07 -17.21
C THR A 544 -27.73 -17.31 -16.22
N PRO A 545 -26.38 -17.44 -16.22
CA PRO A 545 -25.52 -16.70 -15.29
C PRO A 545 -25.57 -15.18 -15.46
N MET A 546 -25.73 -14.67 -16.69
CA MET A 546 -25.90 -13.23 -16.94
C MET A 546 -27.21 -12.73 -16.32
N ARG A 547 -28.31 -13.47 -16.52
CA ARG A 547 -29.66 -13.10 -16.06
C ARG A 547 -29.73 -12.98 -14.55
N LYS A 548 -29.00 -13.83 -13.81
CA LYS A 548 -28.93 -13.80 -12.33
C LYS A 548 -28.37 -12.49 -11.78
N LEU A 549 -27.62 -11.73 -12.59
CA LEU A 549 -27.01 -10.46 -12.17
C LEU A 549 -27.86 -9.24 -12.51
N LEU A 550 -28.98 -9.40 -13.24
CA LEU A 550 -29.85 -8.29 -13.63
C LEU A 550 -31.00 -8.09 -12.63
N ARG A 551 -31.37 -6.83 -12.40
CA ARG A 551 -32.56 -6.47 -11.61
C ARG A 551 -33.82 -6.90 -12.36
N PRO A 552 -34.93 -7.21 -11.67
CA PRO A 552 -36.17 -7.67 -12.31
C PRO A 552 -36.71 -6.74 -13.41
N GLN A 553 -36.53 -5.43 -13.25
CA GLN A 553 -37.00 -4.43 -14.22
C GLN A 553 -36.20 -4.49 -15.52
N THR A 554 -34.86 -4.56 -15.43
CA THR A 554 -33.96 -4.72 -16.57
C THR A 554 -34.17 -6.07 -17.24
N LEU A 555 -34.38 -7.13 -16.45
CA LEU A 555 -34.67 -8.46 -16.98
C LEU A 555 -35.96 -8.49 -17.82
N ALA A 556 -37.03 -7.85 -17.32
CA ALA A 556 -38.27 -7.73 -18.06
C ALA A 556 -38.10 -6.94 -19.38
N LEU A 557 -37.26 -5.90 -19.36
CA LEU A 557 -36.91 -5.14 -20.56
C LEU A 557 -36.13 -6.02 -21.56
N VAL A 558 -35.11 -6.74 -21.10
CA VAL A 558 -34.34 -7.68 -21.92
C VAL A 558 -35.24 -8.73 -22.55
N ASP A 559 -36.16 -9.32 -21.79
CA ASP A 559 -37.08 -10.35 -22.29
C ASP A 559 -38.08 -9.79 -23.31
N SER A 560 -38.59 -8.58 -23.08
CA SER A 560 -39.49 -7.89 -24.02
C SER A 560 -38.79 -7.59 -25.35
N MET A 561 -37.58 -7.04 -25.30
CA MET A 561 -36.84 -6.61 -26.49
C MET A 561 -36.22 -7.78 -27.25
N SER A 562 -35.91 -8.89 -26.57
CA SER A 562 -35.39 -10.11 -27.22
C SER A 562 -36.42 -10.78 -28.14
N GLN A 563 -37.72 -10.51 -27.95
CA GLN A 563 -38.80 -11.05 -28.77
C GLN A 563 -39.12 -10.20 -30.02
N GLU A 564 -38.57 -8.99 -30.11
CA GLU A 564 -38.76 -8.14 -31.28
C GLU A 564 -37.88 -8.61 -32.45
N THR A 565 -38.49 -8.74 -33.63
CA THR A 565 -37.82 -9.28 -34.83
C THR A 565 -37.17 -8.20 -35.69
N GLN A 566 -37.48 -6.92 -35.46
CA GLN A 566 -36.90 -5.78 -36.18
C GLN A 566 -35.88 -5.06 -35.29
N GLU A 567 -34.81 -4.53 -35.88
CA GLU A 567 -33.93 -3.60 -35.18
C GLU A 567 -34.74 -2.37 -34.76
N LEU A 568 -34.63 -2.00 -33.48
CA LEU A 568 -35.33 -0.85 -32.91
C LEU A 568 -34.94 0.45 -33.63
N GLY A 569 -33.73 0.54 -34.19
CA GLY A 569 -33.27 1.65 -35.03
C GLY A 569 -33.23 3.01 -34.31
N LEU A 570 -33.43 3.01 -32.99
CA LEU A 570 -33.50 4.18 -32.13
C LEU A 570 -32.27 4.17 -31.22
N GLU A 571 -31.17 4.78 -31.68
CA GLU A 571 -29.86 4.84 -30.97
C GLU A 571 -29.99 5.24 -29.49
N GLY A 572 -30.94 6.12 -29.17
CA GLY A 572 -31.23 6.53 -27.78
C GLY A 572 -31.79 5.40 -26.90
N VAL A 573 -32.67 4.56 -27.43
CA VAL A 573 -33.24 3.41 -26.71
C VAL A 573 -32.17 2.33 -26.52
N GLU A 574 -31.35 2.11 -27.54
CA GLU A 574 -30.28 1.11 -27.47
C GLU A 574 -29.24 1.48 -26.41
N THR A 575 -28.78 2.73 -26.46
CA THR A 575 -27.86 3.30 -25.47
C THR A 575 -28.44 3.22 -24.05
N ALA A 576 -29.69 3.63 -23.86
CA ALA A 576 -30.33 3.58 -22.54
C ALA A 576 -30.44 2.16 -21.98
N THR A 577 -30.75 1.18 -22.85
CA THR A 577 -30.84 -0.23 -22.46
C THR A 577 -29.48 -0.79 -22.06
N MET A 578 -28.42 -0.46 -22.83
CA MET A 578 -27.06 -0.87 -22.48
C MET A 578 -26.58 -0.24 -21.17
N ILE A 579 -26.93 1.01 -20.90
CA ILE A 579 -26.64 1.66 -19.60
C ILE A 579 -27.29 0.88 -18.45
N LEU A 580 -28.57 0.51 -18.57
CA LEU A 580 -29.27 -0.26 -17.52
C LEU A 580 -28.63 -1.64 -17.28
N ILE A 581 -28.30 -2.36 -18.35
CA ILE A 581 -27.63 -3.66 -18.26
C ILE A 581 -26.26 -3.50 -17.57
N PHE A 582 -25.48 -2.50 -18.00
CA PHE A 582 -24.15 -2.25 -17.44
C PHE A 582 -24.24 -1.81 -15.97
N GLU A 583 -25.20 -0.96 -15.61
CA GLU A 583 -25.47 -0.54 -14.24
C GLU A 583 -25.81 -1.73 -13.33
N ASP A 584 -26.66 -2.64 -13.79
CA ASP A 584 -27.01 -3.83 -13.02
C ASP A 584 -25.79 -4.72 -12.75
N LEU A 585 -24.98 -4.95 -13.78
CA LEU A 585 -23.75 -5.74 -13.66
C LEU A 585 -22.76 -5.08 -12.69
N MET A 586 -22.57 -3.77 -12.79
CA MET A 586 -21.62 -3.06 -11.94
C MET A 586 -22.06 -2.97 -10.48
N ASN A 587 -23.37 -3.00 -10.22
CA ASN A 587 -23.94 -2.98 -8.86
C ASN A 587 -24.22 -4.38 -8.28
N ALA A 588 -23.96 -5.45 -9.04
CA ALA A 588 -24.13 -6.81 -8.56
C ALA A 588 -23.14 -7.10 -7.40
N GLY A 589 -23.68 -7.52 -6.26
CA GLY A 589 -22.88 -7.86 -5.07
C GLY A 589 -21.94 -9.04 -5.35
N HIS A 590 -20.75 -9.02 -4.74
CA HIS A 590 -19.72 -10.04 -4.94
C HIS A 590 -20.22 -11.47 -4.65
N GLU A 591 -21.13 -11.60 -3.68
CA GLU A 591 -21.82 -12.85 -3.33
C GLU A 591 -22.68 -13.44 -4.46
N HIS A 592 -23.11 -12.63 -5.43
CA HIS A 592 -23.85 -13.05 -6.61
C HIS A 592 -22.93 -13.24 -7.83
N VAL A 593 -21.94 -12.37 -7.99
CA VAL A 593 -20.99 -12.41 -9.13
C VAL A 593 -20.14 -13.67 -9.09
N GLN A 594 -19.63 -14.06 -7.92
CA GLN A 594 -18.71 -15.20 -7.81
C GLN A 594 -19.35 -16.55 -8.19
N PRO A 595 -20.55 -16.93 -7.68
CA PRO A 595 -21.24 -18.14 -8.15
C PRO A 595 -21.60 -18.08 -9.63
N ALA A 596 -22.07 -16.93 -10.13
CA ALA A 596 -22.41 -16.78 -11.54
C ALA A 596 -21.19 -16.94 -12.45
N ALA A 597 -20.00 -16.49 -12.02
CA ALA A 597 -18.78 -16.60 -12.80
C ALA A 597 -18.32 -18.06 -12.90
N LEU A 598 -18.51 -18.83 -11.83
CA LEU A 598 -18.25 -20.27 -11.83
C LEU A 598 -19.22 -21.02 -12.75
N ASP A 599 -20.51 -20.67 -12.73
CA ASP A 599 -21.49 -21.24 -13.66
C ASP A 599 -21.13 -20.90 -15.11
N LEU A 600 -20.73 -19.66 -15.39
CA LEU A 600 -20.28 -19.22 -16.72
C LEU A 600 -19.02 -19.96 -17.18
N LEU A 601 -18.05 -20.20 -16.28
CA LEU A 601 -16.86 -21.00 -16.59
C LEU A 601 -17.22 -22.45 -16.90
N ARG A 602 -18.20 -23.03 -16.20
CA ARG A 602 -18.70 -24.39 -16.50
C ARG A 602 -19.29 -24.46 -17.90
N ILE A 603 -20.13 -23.49 -18.28
CA ILE A 603 -20.68 -23.39 -19.64
C ILE A 603 -19.57 -23.20 -20.69
N ALA A 604 -18.53 -22.44 -20.36
CA ALA A 604 -17.41 -22.23 -21.27
C ALA A 604 -16.52 -23.48 -21.42
N THR A 605 -16.54 -24.42 -20.47
CA THR A 605 -15.69 -25.63 -20.44
C THR A 605 -16.40 -26.93 -20.79
N SER A 606 -17.73 -26.95 -20.83
CA SER A 606 -18.49 -28.15 -21.23
C SER A 606 -18.18 -28.53 -22.68
N SER A 607 -17.99 -29.84 -22.90
CA SER A 607 -18.03 -30.44 -24.24
C SER A 607 -19.48 -30.32 -24.68
N GLY A 608 -19.77 -29.64 -25.80
CA GLY A 608 -21.14 -29.43 -26.27
C GLY A 608 -21.84 -30.73 -26.68
N ASP A 609 -22.20 -31.56 -25.70
CA ASP A 609 -23.05 -32.74 -25.80
C ASP A 609 -24.23 -32.71 -24.79
N ASP A 610 -24.43 -31.62 -24.02
CA ASP A 610 -25.50 -31.48 -23.01
C ASP A 610 -26.48 -30.35 -23.41
N ASP A 611 -27.74 -30.76 -23.63
CA ASP A 611 -28.86 -30.01 -24.22
C ASP A 611 -29.15 -28.60 -23.62
N ASP A 612 -29.68 -27.73 -24.49
CA ASP A 612 -30.35 -26.41 -24.30
C ASP A 612 -29.53 -25.09 -24.28
N GLU A 613 -28.27 -25.02 -23.79
CA GLU A 613 -27.48 -23.76 -23.77
C GLU A 613 -26.40 -23.67 -24.88
N GLU A 614 -26.35 -24.68 -25.77
CA GLU A 614 -25.21 -25.01 -26.64
C GLU A 614 -24.94 -24.01 -27.79
N VAL A 615 -25.91 -23.16 -28.14
CA VAL A 615 -25.92 -22.38 -29.38
C VAL A 615 -25.43 -20.92 -29.24
N LEU A 616 -25.15 -20.44 -28.02
CA LEU A 616 -25.03 -19.00 -27.77
C LEU A 616 -23.61 -18.43 -27.74
N LEU A 617 -22.59 -19.23 -27.43
CA LEU A 617 -21.19 -18.79 -27.34
C LEU A 617 -20.33 -19.44 -28.42
N SER A 618 -19.59 -18.63 -29.18
CA SER A 618 -18.63 -19.12 -30.17
C SER A 618 -17.45 -19.81 -29.49
N ALA A 619 -16.70 -20.64 -30.24
CA ALA A 619 -15.48 -21.28 -29.74
C ALA A 619 -14.46 -20.24 -29.23
N GLU A 620 -14.37 -19.10 -29.90
CA GLU A 620 -13.50 -17.98 -29.53
C GLU A 620 -13.96 -17.33 -28.20
N GLN A 621 -15.26 -17.13 -28.02
CA GLN A 621 -15.83 -16.62 -26.76
C GLN A 621 -15.62 -17.60 -25.61
N ARG A 622 -15.82 -18.91 -25.83
CA ARG A 622 -15.51 -19.93 -24.82
C ARG A 622 -14.05 -19.87 -24.41
N SER A 623 -13.14 -19.80 -25.38
CA SER A 623 -11.70 -19.67 -25.11
C SER A 623 -11.37 -18.39 -24.33
N LEU A 624 -11.97 -17.26 -24.70
CA LEU A 624 -11.78 -15.99 -24.01
C LEU A 624 -12.27 -16.07 -22.56
N LEU A 625 -13.46 -16.62 -22.32
CA LEU A 625 -14.04 -16.73 -20.98
C LEU A 625 -13.21 -17.63 -20.07
N GLN A 626 -12.68 -18.74 -20.60
CA GLN A 626 -11.76 -19.61 -19.85
C GLN A 626 -10.48 -18.86 -19.47
N GLU A 627 -9.88 -18.14 -20.42
CA GLU A 627 -8.66 -17.34 -20.20
C GLU A 627 -8.89 -16.24 -19.16
N LEU A 628 -9.95 -15.44 -19.32
CA LEU A 628 -10.29 -14.36 -18.38
C LEU A 628 -10.66 -14.89 -17.00
N SER A 629 -11.40 -16.00 -16.91
CA SER A 629 -11.75 -16.62 -15.63
C SER A 629 -10.54 -17.18 -14.89
N SER A 630 -9.53 -17.65 -15.63
CA SER A 630 -8.26 -18.08 -15.05
C SER A 630 -7.43 -16.89 -14.55
N GLN A 631 -7.41 -15.78 -15.28
CA GLN A 631 -6.63 -14.59 -14.93
C GLN A 631 -7.29 -13.74 -13.84
N TYR A 632 -8.62 -13.70 -13.81
CA TYR A 632 -9.42 -12.86 -12.91
C TYR A 632 -10.62 -13.63 -12.32
N PRO A 633 -10.39 -14.64 -11.45
CA PRO A 633 -11.45 -15.50 -10.94
C PRO A 633 -12.56 -14.71 -10.21
N GLY A 634 -13.80 -14.82 -10.68
CA GLY A 634 -14.95 -14.16 -10.07
C GLY A 634 -15.08 -12.66 -10.34
N ASP A 635 -14.32 -12.11 -11.30
CA ASP A 635 -14.37 -10.69 -11.64
C ASP A 635 -15.56 -10.34 -12.56
N ILE A 636 -16.20 -9.19 -12.31
CA ILE A 636 -17.34 -8.71 -13.11
C ILE A 636 -16.97 -8.45 -14.59
N GLY A 637 -15.70 -8.17 -14.85
CA GLY A 637 -15.17 -7.95 -16.19
C GLY A 637 -15.30 -9.16 -17.12
N ILE A 638 -15.44 -10.37 -16.58
CA ILE A 638 -15.76 -11.58 -17.36
C ILE A 638 -17.13 -11.41 -18.03
N PHE A 639 -18.13 -10.92 -17.30
CA PHE A 639 -19.48 -10.66 -17.84
C PHE A 639 -19.49 -9.46 -18.77
N LEU A 640 -18.75 -8.40 -18.45
CA LEU A 640 -18.62 -7.23 -19.33
C LEU A 640 -18.00 -7.62 -20.67
N SER A 641 -17.02 -8.54 -20.69
CA SER A 641 -16.38 -8.99 -21.93
C SER A 641 -17.36 -9.59 -22.95
N ILE A 642 -18.47 -10.17 -22.48
CA ILE A 642 -19.53 -10.73 -23.33
C ILE A 642 -20.29 -9.62 -24.06
N LEU A 643 -20.43 -8.45 -23.43
CA LEU A 643 -21.15 -7.30 -23.99
C LEU A 643 -20.28 -6.45 -24.94
N MET A 644 -18.99 -6.74 -25.06
CA MET A 644 -18.04 -5.99 -25.87
C MET A 644 -17.74 -6.70 -27.19
N ASN A 645 -17.34 -5.96 -28.22
CA ASN A 645 -16.87 -6.57 -29.46
C ASN A 645 -15.50 -7.23 -29.23
N TYR A 646 -15.38 -8.50 -29.60
CA TYR A 646 -14.11 -9.20 -29.59
C TYR A 646 -13.38 -9.01 -30.92
N VAL A 647 -12.18 -8.42 -30.87
CA VAL A 647 -11.38 -8.04 -32.03
C VAL A 647 -10.13 -8.89 -32.09
N THR A 648 -9.88 -9.51 -33.24
CA THR A 648 -8.61 -10.19 -33.54
C THR A 648 -7.93 -9.49 -34.70
N LEU A 649 -6.72 -9.01 -34.48
CA LEU A 649 -5.89 -8.33 -35.46
C LEU A 649 -4.75 -9.26 -35.89
N ARG A 650 -4.50 -9.33 -37.20
CA ARG A 650 -3.29 -9.94 -37.78
C ARG A 650 -2.14 -8.93 -37.72
N PRO A 651 -0.87 -9.40 -37.75
CA PRO A 651 0.28 -8.50 -37.86
C PRO A 651 0.11 -7.47 -38.98
N GLY A 652 0.27 -6.19 -38.66
CA GLY A 652 0.07 -5.06 -39.57
C GLY A 652 -1.36 -4.50 -39.63
N GLU A 653 -2.36 -5.15 -39.05
CA GLU A 653 -3.69 -4.57 -38.87
C GLU A 653 -3.69 -3.62 -37.66
N SER A 654 -4.61 -2.65 -37.68
CA SER A 654 -4.65 -1.58 -36.68
C SER A 654 -6.06 -1.30 -36.18
N LEU A 655 -6.16 -1.00 -34.89
CA LEU A 655 -7.38 -0.64 -34.17
C LEU A 655 -7.22 0.75 -33.57
N PHE A 656 -8.20 1.63 -33.80
CA PHE A 656 -8.33 2.91 -33.13
C PHE A 656 -9.32 2.81 -31.97
N VAL A 657 -8.98 3.48 -30.87
CA VAL A 657 -9.77 3.57 -29.66
C VAL A 657 -9.98 5.06 -29.35
N PRO A 658 -11.14 5.63 -29.69
CA PRO A 658 -11.44 7.01 -29.35
C PRO A 658 -11.59 7.19 -27.83
N ALA A 659 -11.42 8.43 -27.35
CA ALA A 659 -11.73 8.76 -25.97
C ALA A 659 -13.22 8.48 -25.67
N GLY A 660 -13.49 7.92 -24.51
CA GLY A 660 -14.80 7.44 -24.08
C GLY A 660 -15.09 5.98 -24.44
N GLU A 661 -14.34 5.37 -25.36
CA GLU A 661 -14.62 3.99 -25.77
C GLU A 661 -14.15 2.97 -24.73
N LEU A 662 -15.03 2.04 -24.35
CA LEU A 662 -14.68 0.92 -23.48
C LEU A 662 -13.77 -0.05 -24.23
N HIS A 663 -12.63 -0.40 -23.67
CA HIS A 663 -11.71 -1.34 -24.30
C HIS A 663 -10.86 -2.11 -23.27
N SER A 664 -10.27 -3.21 -23.72
CA SER A 664 -9.28 -4.01 -23.00
C SER A 664 -8.43 -4.77 -24.01
N TYR A 665 -7.12 -4.83 -23.81
CA TYR A 665 -6.22 -5.62 -24.63
C TYR A 665 -5.97 -6.97 -23.95
N ILE A 666 -6.22 -8.08 -24.66
CA ILE A 666 -6.26 -9.43 -24.09
C ILE A 666 -4.90 -10.11 -24.20
N SER A 667 -4.30 -10.12 -25.39
CA SER A 667 -3.00 -10.75 -25.62
C SER A 667 -2.34 -10.32 -26.92
N GLY A 668 -1.02 -10.45 -26.99
CA GLY A 668 -0.20 -10.25 -28.18
C GLY A 668 0.73 -9.05 -28.07
N ASP A 669 1.64 -8.92 -29.03
CA ASP A 669 2.56 -7.80 -29.12
C ASP A 669 2.04 -6.78 -30.13
N ALA A 670 2.13 -5.50 -29.76
CA ALA A 670 1.70 -4.42 -30.63
C ALA A 670 2.45 -3.12 -30.36
N ILE A 671 2.41 -2.25 -31.35
CA ILE A 671 2.76 -0.84 -31.19
C ILE A 671 1.52 -0.09 -30.70
N GLU A 672 1.66 0.70 -29.66
CA GLU A 672 0.64 1.64 -29.18
C GLU A 672 1.12 3.07 -29.41
N CYS A 673 0.27 3.88 -30.04
CA CYS A 673 0.45 5.32 -30.10
C CYS A 673 -0.80 6.00 -29.57
N MET A 674 -0.63 6.93 -28.66
CA MET A 674 -1.73 7.59 -27.95
C MET A 674 -1.39 9.07 -27.75
N ARG A 675 -2.39 9.90 -27.46
CA ARG A 675 -2.11 11.26 -26.95
C ARG A 675 -1.33 11.15 -25.64
N SER A 676 -0.46 12.13 -25.38
CA SER A 676 0.24 12.21 -24.10
C SER A 676 -0.72 12.55 -22.95
N SER A 677 -1.32 11.51 -22.35
CA SER A 677 -2.23 11.56 -21.20
C SER A 677 -2.11 10.27 -20.39
N ALA A 678 -2.32 10.35 -19.08
CA ALA A 678 -2.33 9.21 -18.16
C ALA A 678 -3.73 8.93 -17.57
N ASN A 679 -4.76 9.67 -17.97
CA ASN A 679 -6.12 9.50 -17.48
C ASN A 679 -6.70 8.12 -17.84
N THR A 680 -7.13 7.34 -16.86
CA THR A 680 -7.70 5.99 -17.08
C THR A 680 -8.74 5.65 -16.01
N ILE A 681 -9.97 5.33 -16.43
CA ILE A 681 -11.04 4.81 -15.55
C ILE A 681 -11.23 3.33 -15.82
N ARG A 682 -11.45 2.51 -14.78
CA ARG A 682 -11.52 1.04 -14.87
C ARG A 682 -12.89 0.51 -14.44
N ALA A 683 -13.41 -0.47 -15.17
CA ALA A 683 -14.68 -1.15 -14.90
C ALA A 683 -14.50 -2.60 -14.41
N GLY A 684 -13.53 -3.35 -14.94
CA GLY A 684 -13.34 -4.76 -14.60
C GLY A 684 -11.97 -5.30 -15.04
N LEU A 685 -11.73 -6.60 -14.81
CA LEU A 685 -10.46 -7.28 -15.03
C LEU A 685 -9.31 -6.58 -14.29
N THR A 686 -9.55 -6.22 -13.02
CA THR A 686 -8.56 -5.48 -12.22
C THR A 686 -8.77 -5.59 -10.73
N HIS A 687 -7.66 -5.61 -9.97
CA HIS A 687 -7.67 -5.43 -8.51
C HIS A 687 -7.47 -3.97 -8.08
N LYS A 688 -7.23 -3.06 -9.05
CA LYS A 688 -7.05 -1.63 -8.78
C LYS A 688 -8.41 -0.96 -8.52
N PHE A 689 -8.36 0.26 -7.98
CA PHE A 689 -9.56 1.08 -7.79
C PHE A 689 -10.37 1.23 -9.09
N ARG A 690 -11.70 1.14 -8.94
CA ARG A 690 -12.69 1.26 -10.00
C ARG A 690 -13.59 2.45 -9.70
N ASP A 691 -13.47 3.51 -10.50
CA ASP A 691 -14.29 4.71 -10.38
C ASP A 691 -15.56 4.56 -11.23
N ILE A 692 -16.50 3.75 -10.72
CA ILE A 692 -17.70 3.35 -11.47
C ILE A 692 -18.64 4.54 -11.69
N GLU A 693 -18.72 5.46 -10.74
CA GLU A 693 -19.52 6.68 -10.88
C GLU A 693 -19.04 7.50 -12.08
N ASN A 694 -17.74 7.81 -12.16
CA ASN A 694 -17.21 8.56 -13.29
C ASN A 694 -17.17 7.75 -14.60
N MET A 695 -17.14 6.41 -14.54
CA MET A 695 -17.25 5.56 -15.73
C MET A 695 -18.54 5.87 -16.51
N PHE A 696 -19.68 5.98 -15.83
CA PHE A 696 -20.96 6.33 -16.47
C PHE A 696 -20.97 7.73 -17.10
N HIS A 697 -20.10 8.62 -16.64
CA HIS A 697 -20.05 9.99 -17.13
C HIS A 697 -19.14 10.21 -18.33
N ILE A 698 -18.24 9.26 -18.62
CA ILE A 698 -17.28 9.36 -19.72
C ILE A 698 -17.44 8.27 -20.79
N ALA A 699 -17.94 7.10 -20.42
CA ALA A 699 -17.97 5.97 -21.34
C ALA A 699 -19.07 6.14 -22.40
N SER A 700 -18.73 5.77 -23.63
CA SER A 700 -19.71 5.60 -24.70
C SER A 700 -20.46 4.28 -24.47
N PHE A 701 -21.75 4.38 -24.20
CA PHE A 701 -22.64 3.21 -24.11
C PHE A 701 -23.41 2.95 -25.40
N THR A 702 -23.09 3.69 -26.47
CA THR A 702 -23.68 3.45 -27.78
C THR A 702 -23.02 2.23 -28.42
N PRO A 703 -23.76 1.16 -28.74
CA PRO A 703 -23.22 0.03 -29.49
C PRO A 703 -22.70 0.46 -30.86
N ARG A 704 -21.42 0.22 -31.15
CA ARG A 704 -20.81 0.52 -32.45
C ARG A 704 -19.73 -0.50 -32.80
N PRO A 705 -19.52 -0.79 -34.10
CA PRO A 705 -18.39 -1.60 -34.53
C PRO A 705 -17.05 -0.93 -34.19
N PRO A 706 -16.00 -1.71 -33.87
CA PRO A 706 -14.66 -1.17 -33.62
C PRO A 706 -14.08 -0.46 -34.87
N GLU A 707 -13.35 0.64 -34.65
CA GLU A 707 -12.74 1.40 -35.74
C GLU A 707 -11.39 0.79 -36.16
N LEU A 708 -11.39 0.07 -37.27
CA LEU A 708 -10.15 -0.50 -37.85
C LEU A 708 -9.51 0.49 -38.83
N ILE A 709 -8.22 0.78 -38.65
CA ILE A 709 -7.47 1.67 -39.53
C ILE A 709 -6.82 0.87 -40.65
N ARG A 710 -7.13 1.24 -41.89
CA ARG A 710 -6.46 0.71 -43.08
C ARG A 710 -5.24 1.56 -43.41
N PRO A 711 -4.02 0.98 -43.39
CA PRO A 711 -2.82 1.73 -43.72
C PRO A 711 -2.83 2.19 -45.18
N GLN A 712 -2.38 3.43 -45.42
CA GLN A 712 -2.29 4.02 -46.76
C GLN A 712 -0.83 4.08 -47.22
N PRO A 713 -0.52 3.83 -48.50
CA PRO A 713 0.83 4.02 -49.03
C PRO A 713 1.38 5.42 -48.75
N HIS A 714 2.62 5.52 -48.28
CA HIS A 714 3.25 6.80 -47.96
C HIS A 714 4.61 6.93 -48.66
N GLY A 715 4.71 7.76 -49.70
CA GLY A 715 5.94 7.90 -50.52
C GLY A 715 5.71 7.60 -52.01
N LEU A 716 6.79 7.54 -52.80
CA LEU A 716 6.75 7.30 -54.25
C LEU A 716 6.39 5.84 -54.59
N LEU A 717 5.37 5.63 -55.41
CA LEU A 717 5.21 4.45 -56.26
C LEU A 717 4.69 4.89 -57.64
N PRO A 718 5.13 4.22 -58.74
CA PRO A 718 4.41 3.02 -59.17
C PRO A 718 5.33 1.85 -59.56
N GLY A 719 5.06 0.69 -58.95
CA GLY A 719 5.55 -0.64 -59.33
C GLY A 719 4.61 -1.71 -58.74
N PRO A 720 4.63 -2.97 -59.23
CA PRO A 720 3.70 -4.03 -58.79
C PRO A 720 3.96 -4.59 -57.38
N SER A 721 4.91 -4.01 -56.63
CA SER A 721 5.29 -4.43 -55.28
C SER A 721 4.50 -3.66 -54.21
N PRO A 722 4.25 -4.25 -53.02
CA PRO A 722 3.69 -3.51 -51.89
C PRO A 722 4.58 -2.29 -51.55
N PRO A 723 3.98 -1.18 -51.11
CA PRO A 723 4.74 0.01 -50.75
C PRO A 723 5.72 -0.30 -49.61
N ALA A 724 6.97 0.09 -49.80
CA ALA A 724 8.02 -0.03 -48.77
C ALA A 724 7.71 0.79 -47.51
N SER A 725 6.72 1.69 -47.57
CA SER A 725 6.25 2.45 -46.43
C SER A 725 4.75 2.74 -46.48
N VAL A 726 4.08 2.56 -45.35
CA VAL A 726 2.64 2.80 -45.16
C VAL A 726 2.35 3.60 -43.91
N MET A 727 1.31 4.42 -43.94
CA MET A 727 0.88 5.28 -42.84
C MET A 727 -0.44 4.79 -42.23
N TYR A 728 -0.46 4.70 -40.90
CA TYR A 728 -1.65 4.52 -40.09
C TYR A 728 -2.05 5.90 -39.54
N SER A 729 -3.16 6.43 -40.07
CA SER A 729 -3.66 7.77 -39.73
C SER A 729 -5.06 7.66 -39.10
N PRO A 730 -5.18 7.81 -37.77
CA PRO A 730 -6.47 7.88 -37.09
C PRO A 730 -7.21 9.18 -37.42
N THR A 731 -8.40 9.37 -36.84
CA THR A 731 -9.17 10.61 -36.97
C THR A 731 -8.65 11.74 -36.07
N THR A 732 -7.75 11.47 -35.13
CA THR A 732 -7.15 12.50 -34.24
C THR A 732 -5.96 13.22 -34.91
N ALA A 733 -5.74 14.49 -34.57
CA ALA A 733 -4.57 15.24 -35.02
C ALA A 733 -3.28 14.91 -34.22
N ASP A 734 -3.41 14.21 -33.09
CA ASP A 734 -2.34 14.04 -32.11
C ASP A 734 -1.17 13.20 -32.66
N PHE A 735 -1.46 12.12 -33.39
CA PHE A 735 -0.46 11.17 -33.86
C PHE A 735 -0.85 10.41 -35.13
N ALA A 736 0.17 9.95 -35.84
CA ALA A 736 0.12 8.94 -36.89
C ALA A 736 1.34 8.01 -36.76
N VAL A 737 1.24 6.79 -37.28
CA VAL A 737 2.34 5.81 -37.26
C VAL A 737 2.72 5.44 -38.68
N LEU A 738 3.98 5.61 -39.04
CA LEU A 738 4.58 5.17 -40.29
C LEU A 738 5.22 3.79 -40.09
N SER A 739 4.86 2.80 -40.87
CA SER A 739 5.60 1.54 -40.97
C SER A 739 6.48 1.55 -42.22
N ILE A 740 7.73 1.13 -42.07
CA ILE A 740 8.71 1.02 -43.15
C ILE A 740 9.22 -0.41 -43.17
N GLN A 741 9.18 -1.04 -44.34
CA GLN A 741 9.66 -2.40 -44.56
C GLN A 741 10.63 -2.38 -45.75
N LEU A 742 11.91 -2.62 -45.45
CA LEU A 742 12.95 -2.76 -46.46
C LEU A 742 13.31 -4.23 -46.61
N ASP A 743 13.41 -4.68 -47.85
CA ASP A 743 13.71 -6.06 -48.21
C ASP A 743 14.79 -6.13 -49.28
N ARG A 744 14.89 -7.25 -50.02
CA ARG A 744 15.85 -7.38 -51.13
C ARG A 744 15.48 -6.55 -52.36
N THR A 745 14.19 -6.26 -52.56
CA THR A 745 13.69 -5.50 -53.71
C THR A 745 13.79 -4.00 -53.47
N THR A 746 13.60 -3.58 -52.22
CA THR A 746 13.71 -2.19 -51.78
C THR A 746 14.65 -2.12 -50.56
N PRO A 747 15.98 -2.15 -50.76
CA PRO A 747 16.95 -2.20 -49.67
C PRO A 747 17.16 -0.86 -48.96
N THR A 748 16.73 0.25 -49.57
CA THR A 748 16.94 1.62 -49.08
C THR A 748 15.69 2.47 -49.27
N ILE A 749 15.47 3.47 -48.41
CA ILE A 749 14.42 4.48 -48.57
C ILE A 749 14.87 5.87 -48.13
N GLU A 750 14.39 6.88 -48.85
CA GLU A 750 14.53 8.28 -48.49
C GLU A 750 13.27 8.75 -47.77
N ILE A 751 13.42 9.23 -46.55
CA ILE A 751 12.31 9.76 -45.75
C ILE A 751 12.37 11.28 -45.78
N LYS A 752 11.30 11.87 -46.34
CA LYS A 752 11.14 13.33 -46.41
C LYS A 752 11.05 13.96 -45.02
N PRO A 753 11.58 15.19 -44.89
CA PRO A 753 11.46 15.96 -43.65
C PRO A 753 9.99 16.29 -43.35
N CYS A 754 9.65 16.40 -42.07
CA CYS A 754 8.33 16.82 -41.59
C CYS A 754 8.43 17.89 -40.51
N THR A 755 7.31 18.55 -40.23
CA THR A 755 7.24 19.66 -39.25
C THR A 755 7.22 19.21 -37.79
N SER A 756 7.04 17.91 -37.51
CA SER A 756 7.09 17.31 -36.18
C SER A 756 8.30 16.38 -36.01
N HIS A 757 8.67 16.11 -34.76
CA HIS A 757 9.70 15.13 -34.43
C HIS A 757 9.15 13.71 -34.63
N ARG A 758 10.03 12.77 -34.97
CA ARG A 758 9.67 11.36 -35.17
C ARG A 758 10.45 10.45 -34.25
N ILE A 759 9.76 9.50 -33.63
CA ILE A 759 10.40 8.42 -32.86
C ILE A 759 10.33 7.16 -33.72
N TYR A 760 11.48 6.68 -34.20
CA TYR A 760 11.62 5.42 -34.92
C TYR A 760 11.96 4.30 -33.94
N LEU A 761 11.34 3.14 -34.14
CA LEU A 761 11.63 1.90 -33.45
C LEU A 761 11.91 0.82 -34.50
N CYS A 762 13.03 0.13 -34.37
CA CYS A 762 13.33 -1.05 -35.18
C CYS A 762 12.73 -2.29 -34.53
N THR A 763 11.79 -2.96 -35.22
CA THR A 763 11.10 -4.15 -34.71
C THR A 763 11.61 -5.45 -35.34
N ALA A 764 12.32 -5.39 -36.47
CA ALA A 764 12.98 -6.55 -37.06
C ALA A 764 14.19 -6.17 -37.91
N GLY A 765 15.23 -7.00 -37.90
CA GLY A 765 16.41 -6.86 -38.75
C GLY A 765 17.47 -5.90 -38.24
N ARG A 766 18.42 -5.57 -39.14
CA ARG A 766 19.52 -4.62 -38.93
C ARG A 766 19.72 -3.73 -40.15
N GLY A 767 20.19 -2.52 -39.93
CA GLY A 767 20.42 -1.52 -40.96
C GLY A 767 21.21 -0.33 -40.44
N ALA A 768 21.16 0.75 -41.20
CA ALA A 768 21.73 2.03 -40.81
C ALA A 768 20.78 3.17 -41.18
N MET A 769 20.86 4.25 -40.40
CA MET A 769 20.15 5.51 -40.66
C MET A 769 21.17 6.64 -40.72
N ALA A 770 21.05 7.52 -41.71
CA ALA A 770 21.92 8.68 -41.84
C ALA A 770 21.10 9.92 -42.21
N THR A 771 21.58 11.09 -41.79
CA THR A 771 21.04 12.35 -42.29
C THR A 771 21.64 12.66 -43.65
N LYS A 772 20.82 13.15 -44.58
CA LYS A 772 21.29 13.45 -45.95
C LYS A 772 22.32 14.58 -46.03
N ALA A 773 22.41 15.41 -44.98
CA ALA A 773 23.40 16.48 -44.86
C ALA A 773 24.85 16.01 -44.60
N GLY A 774 25.12 14.70 -44.68
CA GLY A 774 26.46 14.13 -44.49
C GLY A 774 26.79 13.77 -43.03
N GLY A 775 25.78 13.41 -42.24
CA GLY A 775 25.97 12.96 -40.86
C GLY A 775 26.55 11.55 -40.75
N GLU A 776 27.04 11.20 -39.56
CA GLU A 776 27.52 9.86 -39.22
C GLU A 776 26.39 8.82 -39.41
N MET A 777 26.73 7.66 -39.99
CA MET A 777 25.80 6.54 -40.15
C MET A 777 25.52 5.91 -38.79
N LEU A 778 24.26 5.93 -38.36
CA LEU A 778 23.81 5.32 -37.13
C LEU A 778 23.37 3.87 -37.40
N ASP A 779 24.11 2.91 -36.88
CA ASP A 779 23.72 1.50 -36.93
C ASP A 779 22.44 1.26 -36.10
N ILE A 780 21.45 0.65 -36.73
CA ILE A 780 20.18 0.28 -36.12
C ILE A 780 19.95 -1.23 -36.18
N ALA A 781 19.40 -1.77 -35.10
CA ALA A 781 19.04 -3.18 -34.98
C ALA A 781 17.73 -3.29 -34.20
N THR A 782 17.10 -4.47 -34.27
CA THR A 782 15.88 -4.77 -33.52
C THR A 782 16.00 -4.35 -32.06
N GLY A 783 15.03 -3.56 -31.57
CA GLY A 783 15.01 -2.96 -30.23
C GLY A 783 15.62 -1.56 -30.15
N HIS A 784 16.33 -1.08 -31.17
CA HIS A 784 16.86 0.29 -31.18
C HIS A 784 15.74 1.31 -31.42
N VAL A 785 15.82 2.43 -30.71
CA VAL A 785 14.94 3.59 -30.84
C VAL A 785 15.75 4.80 -31.27
N VAL A 786 15.28 5.52 -32.27
CA VAL A 786 15.97 6.70 -32.84
C VAL A 786 15.01 7.88 -32.87
N LEU A 787 15.42 9.01 -32.28
CA LEU A 787 14.71 10.28 -32.38
C LEU A 787 15.24 11.08 -33.58
N ALA A 788 14.36 11.38 -34.53
CA ALA A 788 14.64 12.31 -35.62
C ALA A 788 13.97 13.65 -35.35
N LEU A 789 14.73 14.73 -35.39
CA LEU A 789 14.19 16.06 -35.15
C LEU A 789 13.34 16.55 -36.33
N ALA A 790 12.36 17.42 -36.07
CA ALA A 790 11.60 18.08 -37.12
C ALA A 790 12.54 18.72 -38.16
N GLY A 791 12.16 18.62 -39.43
CA GLY A 791 12.95 19.09 -40.57
C GLY A 791 14.09 18.16 -41.01
N THR A 792 14.31 17.03 -40.33
CA THR A 792 15.38 16.09 -40.69
C THR A 792 14.97 15.21 -41.87
N GLU A 793 15.75 15.26 -42.96
CA GLU A 793 15.68 14.30 -44.06
C GLU A 793 16.60 13.10 -43.76
N LEU A 794 16.08 11.89 -43.89
CA LEU A 794 16.77 10.66 -43.51
C LEU A 794 16.92 9.71 -44.69
N HIS A 795 18.10 9.12 -44.79
CA HIS A 795 18.36 7.93 -45.57
C HIS A 795 18.35 6.72 -44.64
N VAL A 796 17.63 5.66 -45.02
CA VAL A 796 17.61 4.40 -44.27
C VAL A 796 17.98 3.27 -45.21
N GLU A 797 18.90 2.43 -44.78
CA GLU A 797 19.34 1.26 -45.53
C GLU A 797 19.31 0.00 -44.67
N LYS A 798 18.89 -1.11 -45.27
CA LYS A 798 18.97 -2.45 -44.68
C LYS A 798 20.40 -2.96 -44.84
N LYS A 799 20.94 -3.59 -43.81
CA LYS A 799 22.28 -4.19 -43.86
C LYS A 799 22.35 -5.34 -44.87
N ASP A 800 23.51 -5.48 -45.51
CA ASP A 800 23.78 -6.62 -46.40
C ASP A 800 23.68 -7.95 -45.66
N GLY A 801 23.03 -8.93 -46.28
CA GLY A 801 22.79 -10.26 -45.70
C GLY A 801 21.52 -10.38 -44.84
N GLU A 802 20.93 -9.28 -44.35
CA GLU A 802 19.65 -9.30 -43.63
C GLU A 802 18.48 -9.60 -44.58
N GLN A 803 17.48 -10.37 -44.12
CA GLN A 803 16.29 -10.65 -44.93
C GLN A 803 15.39 -9.44 -45.07
N GLN A 804 15.19 -8.70 -43.97
CA GLN A 804 14.33 -7.52 -43.91
C GLN A 804 14.84 -6.54 -42.84
N LEU A 805 14.43 -5.28 -42.94
CA LEU A 805 14.48 -4.28 -41.88
C LEU A 805 13.08 -3.68 -41.73
N VAL A 806 12.53 -3.73 -40.51
CA VAL A 806 11.20 -3.18 -40.21
C VAL A 806 11.33 -2.09 -39.17
N LEU A 807 10.80 -0.91 -39.49
CA LEU A 807 10.72 0.25 -38.61
C LEU A 807 9.26 0.68 -38.43
N TYR A 808 8.92 1.13 -37.23
CA TYR A 808 7.71 1.88 -36.95
C TYR A 808 8.10 3.26 -36.43
N ALA A 809 7.46 4.32 -36.93
CA ALA A 809 7.76 5.68 -36.55
C ALA A 809 6.50 6.45 -36.16
N ALA A 810 6.44 6.96 -34.93
CA ALA A 810 5.38 7.85 -34.50
C ALA A 810 5.71 9.32 -34.80
N THR A 811 4.69 10.09 -35.17
CA THR A 811 4.77 11.51 -35.52
C THR A 811 3.41 12.17 -35.30
N SER A 812 3.33 13.50 -35.20
CA SER A 812 2.02 14.18 -35.23
C SER A 812 1.37 14.04 -36.60
N GLN A 813 0.04 13.83 -36.62
CA GLN A 813 -0.73 13.73 -37.87
C GLN A 813 -0.79 15.06 -38.64
N THR A 814 -0.61 16.20 -37.98
CA THR A 814 -0.55 17.53 -38.62
C THR A 814 0.59 17.70 -39.64
N CYS A 815 1.50 16.72 -39.72
CA CYS A 815 2.58 16.69 -40.70
C CYS A 815 2.19 16.18 -42.09
N PHE A 816 0.98 15.63 -42.25
CA PHE A 816 0.56 14.93 -43.47
C PHE A 816 -0.72 15.48 -44.06
#